data_AF-A0A935WUP1-F1
#
_entry.id   AF-A0A935WUP1-F1
#
_cell.length_a   1.000
_cell.length_b   1.000
_cell.length_c   1.000
_cell.angle_alpha   90.00
_cell.angle_beta   90.00
_cell.angle_gamma   90.00
#
_symmetry.space_group_name_H-M   'P 1'
#
loop_
_entity.id
_entity.type
_entity.pdbx_description
1 polymer ?
#
loop_
_entity_poly.entity_id
_entity_poly.type
_entity_poly.pdbx_seq_one_letter_code
_entity_poly.pdbx_strand_id
1 'polypeptide(L)'
;MSLAGHATLTPGALVRAVQDPGLVDAAYAIWNGSKDSPVRRHMVEVVELARRIDKRSVKHVDGFQDAIVLGALLTWLVEHVNEEGTLSLKSVRRAAADSGASITGALLAAQHRKPRARPNYNFLSDVVQGLQLTVGRERGLDVVNAFMRHDDLLPRRLAALDAVTAQVASDRFEKQGLVAVQHLLPTSLPLFEALIEAKMAPERIHVLGTPYGTNPLVVAVLRLMGVDAWPGYDRDAVLPADFEAQRIEEIYRFVAARLHDLDRARPEDGYIVLDDGGLLQLVLSGDRWPASWSESERKKWCACLARIFPDGNHAVEQTSRGMTELRKKGPRFATVSVALCPSKVEGEARVVGLALAKSIRLILAQRALVGPQRVILIGAGSVGASLAQRLLEQGHEVSCVDSDEARRASIRAQGFSASEALTPELLSEATVVVGCVGKTSVDGDRLGGLGGFNGVLISASSMAIEFNEAELSAYRGRTVDVAMRARPANFDGTGFEHLTPEQIGLTRALLFAALAQPVTTRTAGFLPVEPALEKAAYDAWIASGGDRIRFRPRHPDTLASRPDRIGARGRARHDEWMCYLLGLERPVIPRPADNVRTPGFYFFADHLGVRLVDTHRGGASVRVALPSVPRCVYRTQADSDASVLVECGPPRGTGACELFEVSASGQVRKLGPVDEHVATLFRMGGADYPLAGPRYADHAFIHGRILRVSMRGDRHSMKVITLPDDLNAKETSFHWVHDDVIVAFDRSCGKVYPLALSTSSDAAKVRETIRCPSEIVKIEAEACYDSPQFGVRPLIVVGRDKGDRLMFAVVAPVGCERAVPLPPSAVLRALREKPGALPGVFEIGYTLPGDSVESDALRTLTVDALENLRLDAPAMRSAIGVLREALTT
;
A
#
# COMPACT_ATOMS: atom_id res chain seq x y z
N MET A 1 54.61 -14.00 -12.98
CA MET A 1 55.16 -14.51 -11.70
C MET A 1 55.80 -13.35 -10.96
N SER A 2 55.64 -13.30 -9.62
CA SER A 2 55.99 -12.22 -8.68
C SER A 2 54.93 -11.12 -8.48
N LEU A 3 53.96 -11.41 -7.60
CA LEU A 3 53.35 -10.49 -6.63
C LEU A 3 52.39 -11.32 -5.75
N ALA A 4 52.98 -12.04 -4.79
CA ALA A 4 52.26 -12.62 -3.66
C ALA A 4 52.66 -11.82 -2.43
N GLY A 5 51.77 -10.94 -1.98
CA GLY A 5 51.91 -10.13 -0.78
C GLY A 5 50.59 -9.43 -0.50
N HIS A 6 49.99 -9.73 0.65
CA HIS A 6 48.66 -9.30 1.07
C HIS A 6 48.37 -7.82 0.81
N ALA A 7 47.49 -7.53 -0.14
CA ALA A 7 46.81 -6.25 -0.27
C ALA A 7 45.32 -6.52 -0.52
N THR A 8 44.47 -6.06 0.40
CA THR A 8 43.03 -5.98 0.19
C THR A 8 42.75 -5.01 -0.96
N LEU A 9 42.27 -5.54 -2.09
CA LEU A 9 41.81 -4.73 -3.21
C LEU A 9 40.52 -4.00 -2.78
N THR A 10 40.59 -2.67 -2.72
CA THR A 10 39.41 -1.84 -2.48
C THR A 10 38.58 -1.75 -3.78
N PRO A 11 37.24 -1.55 -3.69
CA PRO A 11 36.39 -1.36 -4.88
C PRO A 11 36.90 -0.26 -5.83
N GLY A 12 37.54 0.78 -5.29
CA GLY A 12 38.15 1.86 -6.07
C GLY A 12 39.46 1.49 -6.80
N ALA A 13 40.16 0.44 -6.38
CA ALA A 13 41.29 -0.13 -7.13
C ALA A 13 40.81 -0.99 -8.30
N LEU A 14 39.67 -1.68 -8.12
CA LEU A 14 39.03 -2.48 -9.17
C LEU A 14 38.49 -1.58 -10.30
N VAL A 15 37.85 -0.45 -9.96
CA VAL A 15 37.34 0.52 -10.94
C VAL A 15 38.48 1.18 -11.73
N ARG A 16 39.63 1.45 -11.10
CA ARG A 16 40.81 2.00 -11.79
C ARG A 16 41.51 0.99 -12.70
N ALA A 17 41.50 -0.30 -12.36
CA ALA A 17 42.06 -1.35 -13.21
C ALA A 17 41.24 -1.59 -14.50
N VAL A 18 39.93 -1.30 -14.48
CA VAL A 18 39.02 -1.43 -15.65
C VAL A 18 39.11 -0.23 -16.59
N GLN A 19 39.72 0.89 -16.16
CA GLN A 19 39.89 2.10 -16.96
C GLN A 19 41.23 2.16 -17.71
N ASP A 20 42.09 1.13 -17.57
CA ASP A 20 43.33 1.01 -18.32
C ASP A 20 43.11 0.12 -19.56
N PRO A 21 43.11 0.69 -20.78
CA PRO A 21 42.86 -0.05 -22.01
C PRO A 21 43.87 -1.20 -22.23
N GLY A 22 45.11 -1.03 -21.77
CA GLY A 22 46.15 -2.07 -21.90
C GLY A 22 45.89 -3.29 -21.01
N LEU A 23 45.17 -3.11 -19.91
CA LEU A 23 44.78 -4.19 -18.99
C LEU A 23 43.56 -4.97 -19.50
N VAL A 24 42.66 -4.29 -20.23
CA VAL A 24 41.53 -4.93 -20.93
C VAL A 24 42.04 -5.79 -22.08
N ASP A 25 42.96 -5.27 -22.89
CA ASP A 25 43.57 -6.04 -23.98
C ASP A 25 44.41 -7.22 -23.47
N ALA A 26 45.14 -7.02 -22.37
CA ALA A 26 45.88 -8.11 -21.71
C ALA A 26 44.93 -9.16 -21.10
N ALA A 27 43.83 -8.75 -20.47
CA ALA A 27 42.81 -9.65 -19.95
C ALA A 27 42.09 -10.43 -21.06
N TYR A 28 41.84 -9.79 -22.21
CA TYR A 28 41.23 -10.40 -23.39
C TYR A 28 42.19 -11.38 -24.09
N ALA A 29 43.47 -11.05 -24.16
CA ALA A 29 44.52 -11.96 -24.65
C ALA A 29 44.73 -13.16 -23.72
N ILE A 30 44.66 -12.96 -22.40
CA ILE A 30 44.72 -14.04 -21.39
C ILE A 30 43.45 -14.91 -21.43
N TRP A 31 42.28 -14.31 -21.66
CA TRP A 31 40.99 -15.00 -21.80
C TRP A 31 40.98 -15.94 -23.01
N ASN A 32 41.54 -15.50 -24.15
CA ASN A 32 41.61 -16.30 -25.37
C ASN A 32 42.80 -17.27 -25.40
N GLY A 33 43.82 -17.08 -24.57
CA GLY A 33 45.09 -17.81 -24.64
C GLY A 33 45.29 -18.99 -23.68
N SER A 34 44.46 -19.18 -22.65
CA SER A 34 44.68 -20.30 -21.70
C SER A 34 43.39 -20.81 -21.07
N LYS A 35 43.16 -22.12 -21.21
CA LYS A 35 42.01 -22.81 -20.61
C LYS A 35 42.04 -22.87 -19.07
N ASP A 36 43.15 -22.47 -18.43
CA ASP A 36 43.40 -22.64 -16.98
C ASP A 36 43.79 -21.34 -16.21
N SER A 37 43.24 -20.17 -16.60
CA SER A 37 43.47 -18.93 -15.85
C SER A 37 42.76 -18.91 -14.48
N PRO A 38 43.43 -18.54 -13.37
CA PRO A 38 42.83 -18.32 -12.04
C PRO A 38 41.66 -17.33 -12.04
N VAL A 39 41.63 -16.39 -12.99
CA VAL A 39 40.53 -15.41 -13.17
C VAL A 39 39.22 -16.10 -13.55
N ARG A 40 39.30 -17.16 -14.37
CA ARG A 40 38.14 -17.97 -14.73
C ARG A 40 37.62 -18.75 -13.51
N ARG A 41 38.52 -19.17 -12.63
CA ARG A 41 38.18 -19.86 -11.38
C ARG A 41 37.44 -18.93 -10.42
N HIS A 42 37.87 -17.67 -10.28
CA HIS A 42 37.18 -16.68 -9.44
C HIS A 42 35.84 -16.19 -10.02
N MET A 43 35.68 -16.08 -11.34
CA MET A 43 34.37 -15.80 -11.94
C MET A 43 33.40 -16.99 -11.83
N VAL A 44 33.89 -18.23 -11.99
CA VAL A 44 33.09 -19.43 -11.72
C VAL A 44 32.74 -19.52 -10.24
N GLU A 45 33.62 -19.11 -9.32
CA GLU A 45 33.34 -19.03 -7.89
C GLU A 45 32.34 -17.92 -7.54
N VAL A 46 32.32 -16.77 -8.22
CA VAL A 46 31.29 -15.73 -8.03
C VAL A 46 29.92 -16.20 -8.54
N VAL A 47 29.88 -16.90 -9.67
CA VAL A 47 28.66 -17.51 -10.21
C VAL A 47 28.19 -18.72 -9.37
N GLU A 48 29.12 -19.51 -8.84
CA GLU A 48 28.86 -20.58 -7.88
C GLU A 48 28.44 -20.02 -6.51
N LEU A 49 29.01 -18.92 -6.03
CA LEU A 49 28.61 -18.24 -4.79
C LEU A 49 27.19 -17.70 -4.92
N ALA A 50 26.86 -17.10 -6.08
CA ALA A 50 25.50 -16.72 -6.43
C ALA A 50 24.53 -17.93 -6.52
N ARG A 51 25.03 -19.13 -6.83
CA ARG A 51 24.26 -20.39 -6.82
C ARG A 51 24.22 -21.10 -5.46
N ARG A 52 25.20 -20.89 -4.60
CA ARG A 52 25.38 -21.52 -3.26
C ARG A 52 24.70 -20.74 -2.14
N ILE A 53 24.26 -19.51 -2.38
CA ILE A 53 23.32 -18.82 -1.49
C ILE A 53 22.02 -19.63 -1.49
N ASP A 54 21.83 -20.36 -0.39
CA ASP A 54 20.88 -21.45 -0.21
C ASP A 54 19.43 -21.09 -0.59
N LYS A 55 18.82 -21.94 -1.42
CA LYS A 55 17.40 -21.91 -1.81
C LYS A 55 16.44 -22.01 -0.63
N ARG A 56 16.91 -22.37 0.57
CA ARG A 56 16.09 -22.41 1.80
C ARG A 56 16.08 -21.11 2.60
N SER A 57 17.04 -20.21 2.36
CA SER A 57 17.17 -18.93 3.09
C SER A 57 16.55 -17.74 2.37
N VAL A 58 16.21 -17.87 1.09
CA VAL A 58 15.63 -16.79 0.26
C VAL A 58 14.11 -16.94 0.17
N LYS A 59 13.43 -16.93 1.31
CA LYS A 59 11.95 -16.79 1.34
C LYS A 59 11.47 -15.33 1.38
N HIS A 60 12.38 -14.35 1.41
CA HIS A 60 12.03 -12.95 1.69
C HIS A 60 12.75 -11.88 0.85
N VAL A 61 13.21 -12.17 -0.36
CA VAL A 61 13.83 -11.12 -1.20
C VAL A 61 13.20 -11.07 -2.59
N ASP A 62 12.14 -10.28 -2.74
CA ASP A 62 11.46 -10.03 -4.02
C ASP A 62 12.33 -9.26 -5.04
N GLY A 63 13.43 -8.64 -4.60
CA GLY A 63 14.35 -7.91 -5.48
C GLY A 63 15.33 -8.78 -6.27
N PHE A 64 15.44 -10.08 -5.97
CA PHE A 64 16.50 -10.92 -6.54
C PHE A 64 16.23 -11.32 -7.99
N GLN A 65 14.97 -11.56 -8.39
CA GLN A 65 14.64 -11.87 -9.79
C GLN A 65 14.77 -10.63 -10.70
N ASP A 66 14.34 -9.47 -10.20
CA ASP A 66 14.44 -8.20 -10.91
C ASP A 66 15.91 -7.76 -11.05
N ALA A 67 16.74 -7.98 -10.02
CA ALA A 67 18.19 -7.75 -10.08
C ALA A 67 18.93 -8.72 -11.01
N ILE A 68 18.50 -9.99 -11.11
CA ILE A 68 19.06 -10.95 -12.08
C ILE A 68 18.69 -10.56 -13.51
N VAL A 69 17.43 -10.16 -13.76
CA VAL A 69 16.98 -9.73 -15.09
C VAL A 69 17.68 -8.44 -15.48
N LEU A 70 17.80 -7.47 -14.57
CA LEU A 70 18.51 -6.23 -14.81
C LEU A 70 20.02 -6.48 -15.02
N GLY A 71 20.65 -7.26 -14.16
CA GLY A 71 22.06 -7.62 -14.27
C GLY A 71 22.37 -8.36 -15.56
N ALA A 72 21.51 -9.29 -15.99
CA ALA A 72 21.70 -10.03 -17.22
C ALA A 72 21.33 -9.19 -18.47
N LEU A 73 20.38 -8.25 -18.37
CA LEU A 73 20.07 -7.29 -19.44
C LEU A 73 21.24 -6.33 -19.65
N LEU A 74 21.81 -5.82 -18.55
CA LEU A 74 22.95 -4.91 -18.57
C LEU A 74 24.22 -5.62 -19.05
N THR A 75 24.48 -6.84 -18.59
CA THR A 75 25.61 -7.67 -19.07
C THR A 75 25.46 -7.95 -20.56
N TRP A 76 24.26 -8.30 -21.02
CA TRP A 76 24.00 -8.54 -22.44
C TRP A 76 24.16 -7.28 -23.29
N LEU A 77 23.66 -6.12 -22.83
CA LEU A 77 23.83 -4.83 -23.50
C LEU A 77 25.31 -4.43 -23.58
N VAL A 78 26.10 -4.70 -22.56
CA VAL A 78 27.55 -4.43 -22.54
C VAL A 78 28.31 -5.37 -23.49
N GLU A 79 27.91 -6.64 -23.58
CA GLU A 79 28.58 -7.64 -24.42
C GLU A 79 28.25 -7.52 -25.92
N HIS A 80 27.12 -6.91 -26.29
CA HIS A 80 26.59 -6.96 -27.66
C HIS A 80 26.41 -5.58 -28.34
N VAL A 81 26.86 -4.51 -27.68
CA VAL A 81 27.12 -3.23 -28.34
C VAL A 81 28.54 -3.30 -28.89
N ASN A 82 28.66 -3.36 -30.22
CA ASN A 82 29.95 -3.35 -30.92
C ASN A 82 30.66 -1.99 -30.80
N GLU A 83 31.95 -1.93 -31.13
CA GLU A 83 32.80 -0.72 -31.06
C GLU A 83 32.27 0.43 -31.94
N GLU A 84 31.48 0.14 -32.97
CA GLU A 84 30.81 1.13 -33.82
C GLU A 84 29.45 1.59 -33.28
N GLY A 85 28.96 1.02 -32.18
CA GLY A 85 27.83 1.54 -31.45
C GLY A 85 26.45 1.36 -32.09
N THR A 86 26.29 0.44 -33.03
CA THR A 86 25.02 0.20 -33.72
C THR A 86 24.32 -1.06 -33.19
N LEU A 87 23.25 -0.84 -32.41
CA LEU A 87 22.29 -1.87 -32.02
C LEU A 87 21.38 -2.20 -33.21
N SER A 88 21.87 -3.03 -34.13
CA SER A 88 21.02 -3.54 -35.22
C SER A 88 19.86 -4.36 -34.63
N LEU A 89 18.61 -3.97 -34.91
CA LEU A 89 17.41 -4.75 -34.58
C LEU A 89 17.51 -6.21 -35.09
N LYS A 90 18.27 -6.43 -36.18
CA LYS A 90 18.57 -7.75 -36.72
C LYS A 90 19.55 -8.52 -35.82
N SER A 91 20.55 -7.85 -35.24
CA SER A 91 21.48 -8.41 -34.26
C SER A 91 20.82 -8.64 -32.89
N VAL A 92 19.91 -7.77 -32.45
CA VAL A 92 19.03 -7.99 -31.28
C VAL A 92 18.18 -9.23 -31.49
N ARG A 93 17.54 -9.36 -32.66
CA ARG A 93 16.74 -10.55 -33.02
C ARG A 93 17.57 -11.82 -33.17
N ARG A 94 18.82 -11.72 -33.64
CA ARG A 94 19.74 -12.86 -33.83
C ARG A 94 20.38 -13.31 -32.50
N ALA A 95 20.82 -12.39 -31.66
CA ALA A 95 21.28 -12.68 -30.30
C ALA A 95 20.14 -13.16 -29.38
N ALA A 96 18.89 -12.72 -29.62
CA ALA A 96 17.69 -13.30 -29.01
C ALA A 96 17.44 -14.76 -29.43
N ALA A 97 17.94 -15.18 -30.60
CA ALA A 97 17.92 -16.58 -31.03
C ALA A 97 19.09 -17.38 -30.42
N ASP A 98 20.26 -16.75 -30.24
CA ASP A 98 21.50 -17.47 -29.95
C ASP A 98 21.97 -17.44 -28.48
N SER A 99 21.50 -16.52 -27.60
CA SER A 99 22.06 -16.41 -26.24
C SER A 99 21.12 -16.01 -25.08
N GLY A 100 19.79 -15.91 -25.27
CA GLY A 100 18.96 -15.42 -24.16
C GLY A 100 17.46 -15.52 -24.31
N ALA A 101 16.91 -16.73 -24.30
CA ALA A 101 15.47 -16.98 -24.25
C ALA A 101 14.76 -16.37 -23.00
N SER A 102 15.49 -15.88 -22.00
CA SER A 102 14.94 -15.41 -20.73
C SER A 102 14.60 -13.92 -20.70
N ILE A 103 15.41 -13.03 -21.30
CA ILE A 103 15.29 -11.56 -21.06
C ILE A 103 14.55 -10.89 -22.20
N THR A 104 14.95 -11.16 -23.44
CA THR A 104 14.15 -10.80 -24.62
C THR A 104 12.84 -11.59 -24.60
N GLY A 105 12.87 -12.84 -24.13
CA GLY A 105 11.66 -13.59 -23.83
C GLY A 105 10.81 -12.94 -22.74
N ALA A 106 11.38 -12.38 -21.67
CA ALA A 106 10.63 -11.66 -20.63
C ALA A 106 10.11 -10.29 -21.10
N LEU A 107 10.86 -9.54 -21.91
CA LEU A 107 10.47 -8.25 -22.46
C LEU A 107 9.43 -8.40 -23.59
N LEU A 108 9.62 -9.36 -24.51
CA LEU A 108 8.62 -9.72 -25.53
C LEU A 108 7.40 -10.39 -24.89
N ALA A 109 7.58 -11.24 -23.88
CA ALA A 109 6.45 -11.75 -23.10
C ALA A 109 5.81 -10.63 -22.29
N ALA A 110 6.50 -9.58 -21.84
CA ALA A 110 5.90 -8.42 -21.21
C ALA A 110 5.12 -7.56 -22.23
N GLN A 111 5.65 -7.43 -23.45
CA GLN A 111 5.00 -6.74 -24.58
C GLN A 111 3.73 -7.46 -25.05
N HIS A 112 3.72 -8.80 -25.02
CA HIS A 112 2.57 -9.64 -25.39
C HIS A 112 1.70 -10.08 -24.20
N ARG A 113 2.16 -9.88 -22.96
CA ARG A 113 1.32 -10.09 -21.76
C ARG A 113 0.30 -8.98 -21.77
N LYS A 114 -0.98 -9.36 -21.72
CA LYS A 114 -2.04 -8.43 -21.32
C LYS A 114 -1.54 -7.72 -20.06
N PRO A 115 -1.46 -6.38 -20.06
CA PRO A 115 -0.83 -5.65 -18.98
C PRO A 115 -1.39 -6.14 -17.65
N ARG A 116 -0.49 -6.39 -16.69
CA ARG A 116 -0.88 -6.56 -15.28
C ARG A 116 -1.80 -5.39 -14.91
N ALA A 117 -2.70 -5.60 -13.96
CA ALA A 117 -3.69 -4.60 -13.57
C ALA A 117 -3.08 -3.21 -13.30
N ARG A 118 -1.79 -3.14 -12.89
CA ARG A 118 -0.95 -1.94 -12.88
C ARG A 118 0.53 -2.27 -13.17
N PRO A 119 1.25 -1.47 -13.98
CA PRO A 119 2.71 -1.57 -14.11
C PRO A 119 3.43 -1.21 -12.80
N ASN A 120 4.57 -1.85 -12.53
CA ASN A 120 5.45 -1.42 -11.43
C ASN A 120 6.35 -0.28 -11.93
N TYR A 121 5.88 0.96 -11.79
CA TYR A 121 6.59 2.13 -12.31
C TYR A 121 7.94 2.39 -11.64
N ASN A 122 8.13 1.99 -10.37
CA ASN A 122 9.42 2.12 -9.68
C ASN A 122 10.48 1.24 -10.35
N PHE A 123 10.17 -0.05 -10.55
CA PHE A 123 11.06 -0.97 -11.26
C PHE A 123 11.39 -0.46 -12.67
N LEU A 124 10.39 0.00 -13.42
CA LEU A 124 10.62 0.53 -14.76
C LEU A 124 11.46 1.82 -14.73
N SER A 125 11.26 2.69 -13.73
CA SER A 125 12.13 3.85 -13.50
C SER A 125 13.58 3.45 -13.29
N ASP A 126 13.84 2.44 -12.45
CA ASP A 126 15.20 1.94 -12.19
C ASP A 126 15.84 1.37 -13.46
N VAL A 127 15.06 0.68 -14.31
CA VAL A 127 15.50 0.23 -15.64
C VAL A 127 15.90 1.43 -16.52
N VAL A 128 15.08 2.47 -16.59
CA VAL A 128 15.38 3.68 -17.40
C VAL A 128 16.65 4.40 -16.91
N GLN A 129 16.83 4.51 -15.59
CA GLN A 129 18.03 5.10 -15.01
C GLN A 129 19.28 4.23 -15.30
N GLY A 130 19.14 2.91 -15.19
CA GLY A 130 20.20 1.97 -15.57
C GLY A 130 20.60 2.09 -17.04
N LEU A 131 19.61 2.24 -17.94
CA LEU A 131 19.86 2.49 -19.37
C LEU A 131 20.64 3.79 -19.59
N GLN A 132 20.23 4.88 -18.93
CA GLN A 132 20.93 6.17 -19.02
C GLN A 132 22.41 6.04 -18.65
N LEU A 133 22.72 5.34 -17.56
CA LEU A 133 24.09 5.15 -17.07
C LEU A 133 24.92 4.22 -17.97
N THR A 134 24.28 3.24 -18.64
CA THR A 134 24.98 2.17 -19.35
C THR A 134 25.19 2.48 -20.82
N VAL A 135 24.17 3.01 -21.50
CA VAL A 135 24.21 3.23 -22.96
C VAL A 135 24.11 4.72 -23.34
N GLY A 136 24.04 5.61 -22.35
CA GLY A 136 23.90 7.05 -22.55
C GLY A 136 22.47 7.47 -22.90
N ARG A 137 22.31 8.79 -23.07
CA ARG A 137 21.00 9.45 -23.20
C ARG A 137 20.24 9.04 -24.46
N GLU A 138 20.87 9.20 -25.62
CA GLU A 138 20.27 8.99 -26.93
C GLU A 138 19.82 7.54 -27.13
N ARG A 139 20.74 6.59 -26.95
CA ARG A 139 20.44 5.15 -27.06
C ARG A 139 19.46 4.66 -25.99
N GLY A 140 19.57 5.18 -24.78
CA GLY A 140 18.61 4.88 -23.72
C GLY A 140 17.20 5.25 -24.15
N LEU A 141 17.03 6.42 -24.78
CA LEU A 141 15.73 6.90 -25.26
C LEU A 141 15.20 6.04 -26.40
N ASP A 142 16.04 5.58 -27.33
CA ASP A 142 15.66 4.63 -28.38
C ASP A 142 15.09 3.32 -27.80
N VAL A 143 15.73 2.78 -26.75
CA VAL A 143 15.26 1.58 -26.05
C VAL A 143 13.92 1.84 -25.36
N VAL A 144 13.77 2.96 -24.66
CA VAL A 144 12.49 3.34 -24.02
C VAL A 144 11.39 3.49 -25.08
N ASN A 145 11.69 4.14 -26.21
CA ASN A 145 10.77 4.30 -27.33
C ASN A 145 10.37 2.95 -27.94
N ALA A 146 11.29 2.01 -28.05
CA ALA A 146 11.00 0.68 -28.60
C ALA A 146 10.14 -0.18 -27.66
N PHE A 147 10.40 -0.16 -26.35
CA PHE A 147 9.83 -1.13 -25.42
C PHE A 147 8.78 -0.60 -24.44
N MET A 148 8.83 0.68 -24.09
CA MET A 148 7.95 1.26 -23.06
C MET A 148 6.90 2.20 -23.63
N ARG A 149 7.13 2.74 -24.83
CA ARG A 149 6.23 3.69 -25.47
C ARG A 149 5.14 2.96 -26.26
N HIS A 150 4.09 2.57 -25.54
CA HIS A 150 2.83 2.05 -26.05
C HIS A 150 1.68 2.75 -25.32
N ASP A 151 0.52 2.88 -25.96
CA ASP A 151 -0.66 3.60 -25.46
C ASP A 151 -1.15 3.16 -24.07
N ASP A 152 -0.72 1.99 -23.59
CA ASP A 152 -1.11 1.42 -22.29
C ASP A 152 -0.11 1.69 -21.17
N LEU A 153 1.11 2.17 -21.48
CA LEU A 153 2.16 2.43 -20.49
C LEU A 153 2.64 3.88 -20.55
N LEU A 154 3.25 4.28 -21.67
CA LEU A 154 3.69 5.64 -21.96
C LEU A 154 3.14 6.00 -23.36
N PRO A 155 2.04 6.76 -23.45
CA PRO A 155 1.44 7.09 -24.73
C PRO A 155 2.44 7.85 -25.60
N ARG A 156 2.46 7.54 -26.90
CA ARG A 156 3.37 8.21 -27.86
C ARG A 156 2.81 9.54 -28.33
N ARG A 157 1.50 9.57 -28.56
CA ARG A 157 0.81 10.69 -29.20
C ARG A 157 -0.54 10.88 -28.54
N LEU A 158 -1.04 12.10 -28.60
CA LEU A 158 -2.38 12.46 -28.15
C LEU A 158 -3.01 13.25 -29.29
N ALA A 159 -4.06 12.73 -29.92
CA ALA A 159 -4.63 13.34 -31.13
C ALA A 159 -5.01 14.82 -30.95
N ALA A 160 -5.54 15.18 -29.78
CA ALA A 160 -5.85 16.57 -29.46
C ALA A 160 -4.59 17.46 -29.38
N LEU A 161 -3.50 16.94 -28.80
CA LEU A 161 -2.23 17.66 -28.71
C LEU A 161 -1.60 17.81 -30.09
N ASP A 162 -1.55 16.73 -30.88
CA ASP A 162 -1.04 16.74 -32.25
C ASP A 162 -1.73 17.82 -33.11
N ALA A 163 -3.05 17.97 -32.97
CA ALA A 163 -3.83 18.94 -33.70
C ALA A 163 -3.48 20.40 -33.35
N VAL A 164 -3.17 20.67 -32.08
CA VAL A 164 -2.70 22.00 -31.64
C VAL A 164 -1.26 22.23 -32.07
N THR A 165 -0.37 21.24 -31.88
CA THR A 165 1.04 21.32 -32.28
C THR A 165 1.19 21.62 -33.78
N ALA A 166 0.33 21.06 -34.62
CA ALA A 166 0.31 21.35 -36.06
C ALA A 166 0.00 22.82 -36.43
N GLN A 167 -0.58 23.59 -35.51
CA GLN A 167 -0.90 25.02 -35.71
C GLN A 167 0.13 25.95 -35.08
N VAL A 168 1.08 25.42 -34.31
CA VAL A 168 2.11 26.18 -33.62
C VAL A 168 3.38 26.15 -34.46
N ALA A 169 4.04 27.30 -34.59
CA ALA A 169 5.32 27.39 -35.30
C ALA A 169 6.34 26.43 -34.66
N SER A 170 7.08 25.70 -35.50
CA SER A 170 8.01 24.68 -35.01
C SER A 170 9.16 25.25 -34.18
N ASP A 171 9.47 26.53 -34.30
CA ASP A 171 10.52 27.25 -33.57
C ASP A 171 9.98 28.06 -32.38
N ARG A 172 8.69 27.88 -32.04
CA ARG A 172 7.97 28.73 -31.08
C ARG A 172 8.70 28.92 -29.74
N PHE A 173 9.42 27.91 -29.25
CA PHE A 173 10.07 27.94 -27.95
C PHE A 173 11.60 27.99 -28.00
N GLU A 174 12.23 28.20 -29.17
CA GLU A 174 13.69 28.19 -29.33
C GLU A 174 14.44 29.09 -28.33
N LYS A 175 13.84 30.25 -28.05
CA LYS A 175 14.40 31.29 -27.17
C LYS A 175 13.84 31.28 -25.74
N GLN A 176 13.00 30.30 -25.40
CA GLN A 176 12.31 30.22 -24.13
C GLN A 176 12.77 29.01 -23.29
N GLY A 177 12.40 29.04 -22.01
CA GLY A 177 12.51 27.91 -21.09
C GLY A 177 11.20 27.72 -20.33
N LEU A 178 11.13 26.67 -19.51
CA LEU A 178 9.95 26.33 -18.73
C LEU A 178 10.33 26.05 -17.28
N VAL A 179 9.60 26.65 -16.34
CA VAL A 179 9.61 26.28 -14.92
C VAL A 179 8.21 25.84 -14.55
N ALA A 180 8.06 24.59 -14.13
CA ALA A 180 6.76 23.96 -13.99
C ALA A 180 6.54 23.23 -12.66
N VAL A 181 5.30 23.27 -12.17
CA VAL A 181 4.75 22.38 -11.14
C VAL A 181 3.55 21.67 -11.72
N GLN A 182 3.59 20.34 -11.80
CA GLN A 182 2.57 19.55 -12.50
C GLN A 182 2.42 18.13 -11.94
N HIS A 183 1.24 17.52 -12.15
CA HIS A 183 1.10 16.05 -12.09
C HIS A 183 1.89 15.40 -13.23
N LEU A 184 2.95 14.64 -12.91
CA LEU A 184 3.80 13.97 -13.90
C LEU A 184 3.29 12.55 -14.19
N LEU A 185 2.20 12.47 -14.93
CA LEU A 185 1.55 11.22 -15.34
C LEU A 185 2.04 10.78 -16.73
N PRO A 186 1.78 9.54 -17.19
CA PRO A 186 2.19 9.07 -18.51
C PRO A 186 1.86 10.03 -19.66
N THR A 187 0.69 10.67 -19.64
CA THR A 187 0.29 11.62 -20.69
C THR A 187 0.99 12.98 -20.61
N SER A 188 1.74 13.25 -19.54
CA SER A 188 2.61 14.42 -19.46
C SER A 188 3.81 14.30 -20.40
N LEU A 189 4.28 13.08 -20.74
CA LEU A 189 5.41 12.89 -21.65
C LEU A 189 5.16 13.51 -23.05
N PRO A 190 4.06 13.18 -23.77
CA PRO A 190 3.74 13.83 -25.04
C PRO A 190 3.72 15.37 -24.98
N LEU A 191 3.27 15.96 -23.87
CA LEU A 191 3.29 17.42 -23.69
C LEU A 191 4.72 17.97 -23.71
N PHE A 192 5.65 17.37 -22.97
CA PHE A 192 7.05 17.79 -22.96
C PHE A 192 7.76 17.50 -24.28
N GLU A 193 7.43 16.40 -24.95
CA GLU A 193 7.93 16.10 -26.29
C GLU A 193 7.48 17.16 -27.29
N ALA A 194 6.21 17.56 -27.28
CA ALA A 194 5.71 18.62 -28.15
C ALA A 194 6.43 19.97 -27.92
N LEU A 195 6.79 20.28 -26.67
CA LEU A 195 7.59 21.48 -26.37
C LEU A 195 9.00 21.40 -26.97
N ILE A 196 9.65 20.24 -26.87
CA ILE A 196 11.00 20.00 -27.42
C ILE A 196 10.98 19.97 -28.95
N GLU A 197 9.96 19.35 -29.55
CA GLU A 197 9.73 19.36 -30.99
C GLU A 197 9.53 20.79 -31.51
N ALA A 198 8.85 21.63 -30.72
CA ALA A 198 8.71 23.07 -30.93
C ALA A 198 9.95 23.90 -30.49
N LYS A 199 11.13 23.26 -30.48
CA LYS A 199 12.48 23.79 -30.21
C LYS A 199 12.77 24.29 -28.79
N MET A 200 11.95 23.97 -27.79
CA MET A 200 12.36 24.21 -26.39
C MET A 200 13.56 23.32 -26.04
N ALA A 201 14.70 23.92 -25.69
CA ALA A 201 15.87 23.13 -25.29
C ALA A 201 15.55 22.31 -24.03
N PRO A 202 15.75 20.98 -24.01
CA PRO A 202 15.34 20.15 -22.87
C PRO A 202 15.97 20.57 -21.54
N GLU A 203 17.23 21.00 -21.57
CA GLU A 203 17.97 21.49 -20.39
C GLU A 203 17.42 22.81 -19.81
N ARG A 204 16.54 23.51 -20.55
CA ARG A 204 15.82 24.71 -20.08
C ARG A 204 14.43 24.39 -19.53
N ILE A 205 14.09 23.10 -19.42
CA ILE A 205 12.83 22.62 -18.83
C ILE A 205 13.12 22.13 -17.42
N HIS A 206 12.60 22.85 -16.43
CA HIS A 206 12.67 22.48 -15.02
C HIS A 206 11.26 22.16 -14.54
N VAL A 207 11.04 20.95 -14.04
CA VAL A 207 9.70 20.55 -13.59
C VAL A 207 9.72 19.82 -12.26
N LEU A 208 8.84 20.24 -11.35
CA LEU A 208 8.57 19.60 -10.08
C LEU A 208 7.24 18.85 -10.13
N GLY A 209 7.29 17.54 -9.92
CA GLY A 209 6.11 16.71 -9.75
C GLY A 209 5.33 17.04 -8.49
N THR A 210 4.03 16.77 -8.48
CA THR A 210 3.20 16.78 -7.26
C THR A 210 3.37 15.49 -6.45
N PRO A 211 3.29 15.52 -5.11
CA PRO A 211 3.59 14.36 -4.26
C PRO A 211 2.74 13.11 -4.50
N TYR A 212 1.43 13.25 -4.76
CA TYR A 212 0.51 12.11 -4.95
C TYR A 212 0.17 11.78 -6.41
N GLY A 213 0.62 12.61 -7.36
CA GLY A 213 0.32 12.49 -8.79
C GLY A 213 1.55 12.38 -9.68
N THR A 214 2.69 11.95 -9.13
CA THR A 214 3.94 11.78 -9.90
C THR A 214 4.17 10.31 -10.21
N ASN A 215 4.37 10.01 -11.48
CA ASN A 215 4.82 8.71 -11.95
C ASN A 215 6.35 8.67 -12.01
N PRO A 216 7.01 7.77 -11.26
CA PRO A 216 8.47 7.71 -11.21
C PRO A 216 9.09 7.33 -12.56
N LEU A 217 8.41 6.52 -13.37
CA LEU A 217 8.86 6.19 -14.73
C LEU A 217 8.87 7.44 -15.61
N VAL A 218 7.85 8.29 -15.53
CA VAL A 218 7.79 9.55 -16.28
C VAL A 218 8.93 10.47 -15.89
N VAL A 219 9.24 10.60 -14.59
CA VAL A 219 10.39 11.39 -14.11
C VAL A 219 11.70 10.86 -14.69
N ALA A 220 11.90 9.54 -14.67
CA ALA A 220 13.11 8.92 -15.22
C ALA A 220 13.23 9.16 -16.74
N VAL A 221 12.14 9.03 -17.49
CA VAL A 221 12.13 9.27 -18.94
C VAL A 221 12.35 10.75 -19.25
N LEU A 222 11.77 11.69 -18.50
CA LEU A 222 12.04 13.12 -18.67
C LEU A 222 13.52 13.45 -18.44
N ARG A 223 14.14 12.89 -17.40
CA ARG A 223 15.58 13.05 -17.16
C ARG A 223 16.42 12.47 -18.30
N LEU A 224 16.02 11.32 -18.81
CA LEU A 224 16.62 10.74 -20.01
C LEU A 224 16.37 11.61 -21.26
N MET A 225 15.31 12.39 -21.30
CA MET A 225 15.10 13.41 -22.32
C MET A 225 15.86 14.71 -22.04
N GLY A 226 16.71 14.78 -21.01
CA GLY A 226 17.50 15.98 -20.65
C GLY A 226 16.72 17.03 -19.87
N VAL A 227 15.47 16.76 -19.53
CA VAL A 227 14.64 17.62 -18.70
C VAL A 227 15.07 17.50 -17.24
N ASP A 228 15.18 18.63 -16.55
CA ASP A 228 15.44 18.67 -15.12
C ASP A 228 14.15 18.42 -14.32
N ALA A 229 13.76 17.14 -14.29
CA ALA A 229 12.55 16.67 -13.63
C ALA A 229 12.82 16.19 -12.19
N TRP A 230 12.08 16.72 -11.23
CA TRP A 230 12.12 16.32 -9.83
C TRP A 230 10.81 15.66 -9.42
N PRO A 231 10.85 14.51 -8.71
CA PRO A 231 9.64 13.93 -8.18
C PRO A 231 9.08 14.83 -7.08
N GLY A 232 7.75 14.83 -6.92
CA GLY A 232 7.14 15.35 -5.71
C GLY A 232 7.33 14.37 -4.55
N TYR A 233 7.59 14.87 -3.36
CA TYR A 233 7.74 14.05 -2.16
C TYR A 233 6.51 14.13 -1.27
N ASP A 234 5.76 13.03 -1.24
CA ASP A 234 4.70 12.87 -0.26
C ASP A 234 5.30 12.42 1.06
N ARG A 235 5.23 13.27 2.09
CA ARG A 235 5.63 12.85 3.43
C ARG A 235 4.41 12.21 4.03
N ASP A 236 4.42 10.89 4.14
CA ASP A 236 3.33 10.07 4.69
C ASP A 236 2.91 10.41 6.13
N ALA A 237 3.48 11.44 6.76
CA ALA A 237 3.14 11.91 8.10
C ALA A 237 2.57 13.34 8.11
N VAL A 238 2.43 14.02 6.97
CA VAL A 238 1.99 15.42 6.95
C VAL A 238 0.48 15.49 6.88
N LEU A 239 -0.09 16.17 7.88
CA LEU A 239 -1.52 16.41 7.99
C LEU A 239 -2.00 17.30 6.84
N PRO A 240 -3.25 17.19 6.39
CA PRO A 240 -3.82 18.06 5.34
C PRO A 240 -3.60 19.56 5.58
N ALA A 241 -3.66 20.01 6.85
CA ALA A 241 -3.41 21.41 7.23
C ALA A 241 -1.99 21.89 6.90
N ASP A 242 -1.00 20.98 6.95
CA ASP A 242 0.40 21.27 6.68
C ASP A 242 0.77 20.99 5.22
N PHE A 243 -0.12 20.37 4.44
CA PHE A 243 0.15 20.00 3.05
C PHE A 243 0.54 21.20 2.19
N GLU A 244 -0.18 22.32 2.31
CA GLU A 244 0.15 23.54 1.56
C GLU A 244 1.49 24.13 1.99
N ALA A 245 1.77 24.16 3.30
CA ALA A 245 3.04 24.65 3.84
C ALA A 245 4.22 23.78 3.36
N GLN A 246 4.06 22.46 3.41
CA GLN A 246 5.04 21.52 2.86
C GLN A 246 5.23 21.76 1.36
N ARG A 247 4.15 21.97 0.60
CA ARG A 247 4.24 22.18 -0.83
C ARG A 247 4.95 23.48 -1.17
N ILE A 248 4.71 24.55 -0.42
CA ILE A 248 5.45 25.82 -0.51
C ILE A 248 6.93 25.58 -0.24
N GLU A 249 7.28 24.83 0.83
CA GLU A 249 8.67 24.51 1.16
C GLU A 249 9.35 23.69 0.06
N GLU A 250 8.63 22.75 -0.55
CA GLU A 250 9.13 21.92 -1.64
C GLU A 250 9.38 22.72 -2.93
N ILE A 251 8.42 23.56 -3.33
CA ILE A 251 8.56 24.48 -4.47
C ILE A 251 9.75 25.41 -4.22
N TYR A 252 9.86 25.94 -3.01
CA TYR A 252 10.98 26.77 -2.62
C TYR A 252 12.32 26.01 -2.77
N ARG A 253 12.45 24.81 -2.21
CA ARG A 253 13.66 23.98 -2.34
C ARG A 253 13.99 23.68 -3.80
N PHE A 254 12.97 23.39 -4.60
CA PHE A 254 13.10 23.15 -6.04
C PHE A 254 13.69 24.37 -6.77
N VAL A 255 13.12 25.56 -6.59
CA VAL A 255 13.61 26.79 -7.24
C VAL A 255 14.97 27.21 -6.67
N ALA A 256 15.17 27.10 -5.35
CA ALA A 256 16.42 27.45 -4.69
C ALA A 256 17.62 26.62 -5.14
N ALA A 257 17.43 25.31 -5.32
CA ALA A 257 18.46 24.43 -5.85
C ALA A 257 18.93 24.82 -7.26
N ARG A 258 18.17 25.66 -7.97
CA ARG A 258 18.42 26.06 -9.35
C ARG A 258 18.62 27.54 -9.53
N LEU A 259 18.55 28.35 -8.46
CA LEU A 259 18.47 29.80 -8.59
C LEU A 259 19.65 30.37 -9.39
N HIS A 260 20.85 29.86 -9.14
CA HIS A 260 22.06 30.24 -9.87
C HIS A 260 21.99 29.85 -11.35
N ASP A 261 21.55 28.63 -11.67
CA ASP A 261 21.49 28.14 -13.04
C ASP A 261 20.36 28.79 -13.83
N LEU A 262 19.20 29.02 -13.21
CA LEU A 262 18.09 29.75 -13.82
C LEU A 262 18.50 31.18 -14.22
N ASP A 263 19.29 31.85 -13.37
CA ASP A 263 19.79 33.20 -13.63
C ASP A 263 20.88 33.22 -14.70
N ARG A 264 21.87 32.33 -14.59
CA ARG A 264 23.01 32.27 -15.53
C ARG A 264 22.62 31.76 -16.92
N ALA A 265 21.76 30.75 -16.98
CA ALA A 265 21.32 30.12 -18.22
C ALA A 265 19.94 30.64 -18.69
N ARG A 266 19.58 31.85 -18.24
CA ARG A 266 18.30 32.47 -18.58
C ARG A 266 18.12 32.54 -20.11
N PRO A 267 17.01 32.00 -20.67
CA PRO A 267 16.69 32.13 -22.08
C PRO A 267 16.49 33.60 -22.48
N GLU A 268 16.72 33.93 -23.75
CA GLU A 268 16.57 35.29 -24.30
C GLU A 268 15.17 35.86 -24.02
N ASP A 269 14.14 35.05 -24.24
CA ASP A 269 12.74 35.41 -24.01
C ASP A 269 12.24 35.00 -22.61
N GLY A 270 13.15 34.57 -21.72
CA GLY A 270 12.88 34.17 -20.36
C GLY A 270 12.18 32.82 -20.20
N TYR A 271 11.71 32.56 -18.97
CA TYR A 271 10.99 31.34 -18.62
C TYR A 271 9.48 31.57 -18.64
N ILE A 272 8.75 30.60 -19.21
CA ILE A 272 7.30 30.45 -19.00
C ILE A 272 7.09 29.70 -17.69
N VAL A 273 6.07 30.09 -16.92
CA VAL A 273 5.68 29.42 -15.67
C VAL A 273 4.46 28.55 -15.91
N LEU A 274 4.54 27.24 -15.68
CA LEU A 274 3.39 26.33 -15.76
C LEU A 274 3.02 25.82 -14.38
N ASP A 275 1.78 26.03 -13.95
CA ASP A 275 1.35 25.74 -12.58
C ASP A 275 0.09 24.88 -12.53
N ASP A 276 0.00 24.11 -11.45
CA ASP A 276 -1.07 23.17 -11.12
C ASP A 276 -1.46 23.41 -9.66
N GLY A 277 -2.30 24.42 -9.44
CA GLY A 277 -2.73 24.83 -8.10
C GLY A 277 -2.33 26.24 -7.67
N GLY A 278 -1.64 27.00 -8.53
CA GLY A 278 -1.28 28.41 -8.31
C GLY A 278 -0.12 28.65 -7.32
N LEU A 279 0.38 27.60 -6.66
CA LEU A 279 1.41 27.75 -5.62
C LEU A 279 2.78 28.11 -6.19
N LEU A 280 3.15 27.63 -7.38
CA LEU A 280 4.41 28.03 -8.01
C LEU A 280 4.38 29.52 -8.32
N GLN A 281 3.32 30.01 -8.94
CA GLN A 281 3.16 31.42 -9.27
C GLN A 281 3.18 32.30 -8.02
N LEU A 282 2.52 31.88 -6.93
CA LEU A 282 2.54 32.62 -5.66
C LEU A 282 3.91 32.62 -4.96
N VAL A 283 4.70 31.54 -5.11
CA VAL A 283 6.08 31.51 -4.59
C VAL A 283 6.99 32.40 -5.43
N LEU A 284 6.89 32.31 -6.76
CA LEU A 284 7.67 33.13 -7.68
C LEU A 284 7.29 34.62 -7.60
N SER A 285 6.03 34.93 -7.27
CA SER A 285 5.59 36.29 -7.03
C SER A 285 6.11 36.88 -5.72
N GLY A 286 6.50 36.02 -4.79
CA GLY A 286 6.86 36.41 -3.43
C GLY A 286 5.65 36.59 -2.52
N ASP A 287 4.46 36.10 -2.88
CA ASP A 287 3.24 36.17 -2.04
C ASP A 287 3.14 35.02 -1.02
N ARG A 288 3.86 33.94 -1.27
CA ARG A 288 3.95 32.76 -0.40
C ARG A 288 5.40 32.37 -0.19
N TRP A 289 5.74 32.03 1.05
CA TRP A 289 7.09 31.64 1.44
C TRP A 289 7.04 30.67 2.63
N PRO A 290 8.09 29.88 2.88
CA PRO A 290 8.18 29.03 4.06
C PRO A 290 8.06 29.84 5.35
N ALA A 291 7.25 29.39 6.31
CA ALA A 291 7.01 30.13 7.55
C ALA A 291 8.29 30.33 8.39
N SER A 292 9.28 29.45 8.23
CA SER A 292 10.57 29.50 8.93
C SER A 292 11.50 30.63 8.48
N TRP A 293 11.14 31.37 7.43
CA TRP A 293 12.00 32.37 6.82
C TRP A 293 11.90 33.75 7.47
N SER A 294 13.06 34.38 7.68
CA SER A 294 13.18 35.77 8.12
C SER A 294 12.86 36.75 6.99
N GLU A 295 12.47 37.98 7.35
CA GLU A 295 12.18 39.05 6.39
C GLU A 295 13.39 39.40 5.50
N SER A 296 14.60 39.32 6.06
CA SER A 296 15.85 39.56 5.32
C SER A 296 16.08 38.51 4.23
N GLU A 297 15.81 37.23 4.54
CA GLU A 297 15.89 36.15 3.55
C GLU A 297 14.86 36.35 2.45
N ARG A 298 13.61 36.67 2.80
CA ARG A 298 12.54 36.97 1.83
C ARG A 298 12.95 38.08 0.88
N LYS A 299 13.44 39.21 1.39
CA LYS A 299 13.83 40.36 0.56
C LYS A 299 14.93 40.01 -0.44
N LYS A 300 15.98 39.29 -0.01
CA LYS A 300 17.06 38.84 -0.89
C LYS A 300 16.53 37.93 -2.00
N TRP A 301 15.59 37.06 -1.63
CA TRP A 301 15.01 36.10 -2.55
C TRP A 301 14.07 36.74 -3.57
N CYS A 302 13.17 37.61 -3.14
CA CYS A 302 12.27 38.35 -4.02
C CYS A 302 13.05 39.16 -5.08
N ALA A 303 14.20 39.75 -4.71
CA ALA A 303 15.04 40.45 -5.67
C ALA A 303 15.62 39.51 -6.75
N CYS A 304 16.05 38.30 -6.37
CA CYS A 304 16.54 37.31 -7.33
C CYS A 304 15.41 36.80 -8.24
N LEU A 305 14.26 36.47 -7.66
CA LEU A 305 13.09 36.02 -8.42
C LEU A 305 12.57 37.10 -9.38
N ALA A 306 12.54 38.37 -8.97
CA ALA A 306 12.13 39.47 -9.85
C ALA A 306 13.06 39.65 -11.04
N ARG A 307 14.35 39.35 -10.88
CA ARG A 307 15.29 39.33 -11.99
C ARG A 307 15.00 38.18 -12.95
N ILE A 308 14.83 36.96 -12.45
CA ILE A 308 14.64 35.74 -13.27
C ILE A 308 13.25 35.72 -13.92
N PHE A 309 12.22 36.10 -13.16
CA PHE A 309 10.81 36.10 -13.53
C PHE A 309 10.22 37.52 -13.41
N PRO A 310 10.55 38.46 -14.31
CA PRO A 310 10.02 39.81 -14.24
C PRO A 310 8.50 39.85 -14.39
N ASP A 311 7.90 40.96 -13.95
CA ASP A 311 6.46 41.18 -14.01
C ASP A 311 5.94 41.11 -15.45
N GLY A 312 4.73 40.57 -15.61
CA GLY A 312 4.14 40.37 -16.93
C GLY A 312 4.76 39.21 -17.72
N ASN A 313 5.65 38.41 -17.14
CA ASN A 313 6.07 37.15 -17.72
C ASN A 313 4.86 36.25 -18.01
N HIS A 314 5.02 35.38 -19.00
CA HIS A 314 4.00 34.41 -19.38
C HIS A 314 3.87 33.31 -18.30
N ALA A 315 2.66 33.11 -17.81
CA ALA A 315 2.32 31.96 -16.97
C ALA A 315 1.08 31.24 -17.48
N VAL A 316 0.92 29.97 -17.09
CA VAL A 316 -0.24 29.13 -17.41
C VAL A 316 -0.71 28.48 -16.11
N GLU A 317 -2.00 28.63 -15.78
CA GLU A 317 -2.61 27.95 -14.63
C GLU A 317 -3.65 26.92 -15.08
N GLN A 318 -3.45 25.68 -14.65
CA GLN A 318 -4.32 24.56 -14.99
C GLN A 318 -5.61 24.52 -14.17
N THR A 319 -5.61 24.87 -12.88
CA THR A 319 -6.70 24.52 -11.96
C THR A 319 -7.55 25.71 -11.52
N SER A 320 -8.83 25.46 -11.28
CA SER A 320 -9.75 26.50 -10.78
C SER A 320 -9.35 26.97 -9.38
N ARG A 321 -8.73 26.10 -8.57
CA ARG A 321 -8.15 26.48 -7.27
C ARG A 321 -7.02 27.47 -7.46
N GLY A 322 -6.04 27.16 -8.30
CA GLY A 322 -4.92 28.08 -8.55
C GLY A 322 -5.39 29.44 -9.04
N MET A 323 -6.35 29.47 -9.96
CA MET A 323 -6.99 30.71 -10.39
C MET A 323 -7.68 31.47 -9.25
N THR A 324 -8.31 30.76 -8.32
CA THR A 324 -8.96 31.37 -7.15
C THR A 324 -7.93 32.01 -6.23
N GLU A 325 -6.83 31.32 -5.94
CA GLU A 325 -5.76 31.86 -5.10
C GLU A 325 -5.05 33.05 -5.75
N LEU A 326 -4.75 32.95 -7.06
CA LEU A 326 -4.15 34.05 -7.82
C LEU A 326 -5.05 35.28 -7.87
N ARG A 327 -6.38 35.11 -7.99
CA ARG A 327 -7.34 36.24 -7.96
C ARG A 327 -7.39 36.95 -6.61
N LYS A 328 -7.23 36.23 -5.50
CA LYS A 328 -7.19 36.83 -4.15
C LYS A 328 -6.00 37.76 -3.96
N LYS A 329 -4.87 37.46 -4.61
CA LYS A 329 -3.62 38.23 -4.50
C LYS A 329 -3.46 39.26 -5.61
N GLY A 330 -4.04 38.99 -6.78
CA GLY A 330 -3.75 39.69 -8.02
C GLY A 330 -2.64 38.95 -8.77
N PRO A 331 -2.78 38.74 -10.09
CA PRO A 331 -1.74 38.09 -10.87
C PRO A 331 -0.53 39.03 -10.98
N ARG A 332 0.68 38.48 -10.83
CA ARG A 332 1.94 39.16 -11.18
C ARG A 332 2.37 38.86 -12.62
N PHE A 333 1.91 37.75 -13.15
CA PHE A 333 2.18 37.26 -14.50
C PHE A 333 1.02 37.56 -15.43
N ALA A 334 1.27 37.50 -16.73
CA ALA A 334 0.21 37.36 -17.72
C ALA A 334 -0.18 35.88 -17.76
N THR A 335 -1.14 35.50 -16.93
CA THR A 335 -1.52 34.11 -16.66
C THR A 335 -2.64 33.67 -17.59
N VAL A 336 -2.34 32.76 -18.51
CA VAL A 336 -3.34 32.08 -19.35
C VAL A 336 -4.08 31.04 -18.51
N SER A 337 -5.40 31.16 -18.44
CA SER A 337 -6.26 30.30 -17.62
C SER A 337 -6.78 29.11 -18.41
N VAL A 338 -6.09 27.97 -18.31
CA VAL A 338 -6.59 26.70 -18.82
C VAL A 338 -7.76 26.21 -17.96
N ALA A 339 -7.72 26.50 -16.66
CA ALA A 339 -8.77 26.16 -15.70
C ALA A 339 -10.18 26.61 -16.08
N LEU A 340 -10.28 27.80 -16.68
CA LEU A 340 -11.55 28.44 -17.01
C LEU A 340 -11.90 28.34 -18.50
N CYS A 341 -11.10 27.60 -19.26
CA CYS A 341 -11.36 27.31 -20.66
C CYS A 341 -12.72 26.59 -20.80
N PRO A 342 -13.67 27.11 -21.61
CA PRO A 342 -14.99 26.51 -21.79
C PRO A 342 -14.92 25.02 -22.17
N SER A 343 -14.07 24.70 -23.16
CA SER A 343 -13.87 23.31 -23.62
C SER A 343 -13.38 22.39 -22.50
N LYS A 344 -12.54 22.89 -21.59
CA LYS A 344 -12.09 22.14 -20.41
C LYS A 344 -13.23 21.94 -19.41
N VAL A 345 -13.94 23.02 -19.07
CA VAL A 345 -15.02 22.99 -18.07
C VAL A 345 -16.15 22.04 -18.50
N GLU A 346 -16.50 22.05 -19.79
CA GLU A 346 -17.56 21.22 -20.35
C GLU A 346 -17.09 19.79 -20.66
N GLY A 347 -15.90 19.64 -21.23
CA GLY A 347 -15.34 18.36 -21.68
C GLY A 347 -14.69 17.55 -20.55
N GLU A 348 -13.69 18.11 -19.88
CA GLU A 348 -12.86 17.38 -18.92
C GLU A 348 -13.67 16.96 -17.67
N ALA A 349 -14.58 17.81 -17.18
CA ALA A 349 -15.37 17.51 -15.99
C ALA A 349 -16.16 16.19 -16.11
N ARG A 350 -16.62 15.85 -17.32
CA ARG A 350 -17.33 14.59 -17.60
C ARG A 350 -16.44 13.36 -17.41
N VAL A 351 -15.21 13.42 -17.89
CA VAL A 351 -14.25 12.31 -17.77
C VAL A 351 -13.63 12.24 -16.38
N VAL A 352 -13.38 13.38 -15.73
CA VAL A 352 -12.89 13.43 -14.33
C VAL A 352 -13.92 12.84 -13.37
N GLY A 353 -15.21 13.18 -13.53
CA GLY A 353 -16.28 12.56 -12.74
C GLY A 353 -16.33 11.03 -12.90
N LEU A 354 -16.06 10.51 -14.11
CA LEU A 354 -15.93 9.07 -14.35
C LEU A 354 -14.71 8.47 -13.63
N ALA A 355 -13.54 9.11 -13.70
CA ALA A 355 -12.34 8.63 -13.01
C ALA A 355 -12.55 8.59 -11.49
N LEU A 356 -13.14 9.64 -10.93
CA LEU A 356 -13.50 9.72 -9.51
C LEU A 356 -14.49 8.63 -9.12
N ALA A 357 -15.57 8.43 -9.87
CA ALA A 357 -16.53 7.36 -9.59
C ALA A 357 -15.88 5.97 -9.59
N LYS A 358 -14.95 5.70 -10.53
CA LYS A 358 -14.18 4.45 -10.55
C LYS A 358 -13.33 4.31 -9.29
N SER A 359 -12.63 5.36 -8.88
CA SER A 359 -11.81 5.35 -7.66
C SER A 359 -12.65 5.18 -6.40
N ILE A 360 -13.77 5.90 -6.28
CA ILE A 360 -14.72 5.78 -5.17
C ILE A 360 -15.22 4.34 -5.08
N ARG A 361 -15.62 3.72 -6.19
CA ARG A 361 -16.02 2.31 -6.17
C ARG A 361 -14.92 1.39 -5.63
N LEU A 362 -13.67 1.60 -6.00
CA LEU A 362 -12.53 0.83 -5.48
C LEU A 362 -12.32 1.08 -3.98
N ILE A 363 -12.37 2.33 -3.54
CA ILE A 363 -12.25 2.76 -2.13
C ILE A 363 -13.35 2.15 -1.26
N LEU A 364 -14.60 2.20 -1.73
CA LEU A 364 -15.77 1.63 -1.04
C LEU A 364 -15.66 0.12 -0.96
N ALA A 365 -15.28 -0.51 -2.07
CA ALA A 365 -15.05 -1.94 -2.08
C ALA A 365 -13.95 -2.29 -1.06
N GLN A 366 -12.80 -1.61 -1.04
CA GLN A 366 -11.70 -1.87 -0.07
C GLN A 366 -12.18 -1.82 1.40
N ARG A 367 -13.25 -1.09 1.68
CA ARG A 367 -13.89 -0.97 3.00
C ARG A 367 -15.07 -1.92 3.22
N ALA A 368 -15.22 -2.92 2.36
CA ALA A 368 -16.36 -3.84 2.34
C ALA A 368 -17.74 -3.16 2.25
N LEU A 369 -17.80 -1.93 1.72
CA LEU A 369 -19.04 -1.23 1.41
C LEU A 369 -19.47 -1.60 -0.02
N VAL A 370 -20.20 -2.71 -0.12
CA VAL A 370 -20.62 -3.31 -1.40
C VAL A 370 -22.10 -2.99 -1.66
N GLY A 371 -22.43 -2.69 -2.91
CA GLY A 371 -23.79 -2.36 -3.35
C GLY A 371 -24.12 -0.87 -3.26
N PRO A 372 -25.39 -0.50 -3.50
CA PRO A 372 -25.90 0.87 -3.35
C PRO A 372 -25.50 1.48 -2.01
N GLN A 373 -25.04 2.73 -2.06
CA GLN A 373 -24.63 3.51 -0.88
C GLN A 373 -25.42 4.82 -0.90
N ARG A 374 -25.63 5.41 0.27
CA ARG A 374 -26.13 6.78 0.41
C ARG A 374 -24.92 7.72 0.43
N VAL A 375 -24.77 8.49 -0.64
CA VAL A 375 -23.63 9.37 -0.88
C VAL A 375 -24.07 10.82 -0.81
N ILE A 376 -23.37 11.61 0.01
CA ILE A 376 -23.48 13.07 -0.01
C ILE A 376 -22.30 13.63 -0.80
N LEU A 377 -22.58 14.52 -1.74
CA LEU A 377 -21.57 15.31 -2.46
C LEU A 377 -21.59 16.75 -1.97
N ILE A 378 -20.49 17.21 -1.37
CA ILE A 378 -20.31 18.61 -0.99
C ILE A 378 -19.70 19.33 -2.18
N GLY A 379 -20.47 20.18 -2.85
CA GLY A 379 -20.13 20.89 -4.07
C GLY A 379 -20.84 20.31 -5.29
N ALA A 380 -21.69 21.12 -5.92
CA ALA A 380 -22.44 20.81 -7.14
C ALA A 380 -21.90 21.60 -8.35
N GLY A 381 -20.58 21.87 -8.36
CA GLY A 381 -19.89 22.40 -9.53
C GLY A 381 -19.79 21.38 -10.68
N SER A 382 -19.06 21.69 -11.75
CA SER A 382 -18.95 20.82 -12.93
C SER A 382 -18.49 19.39 -12.60
N VAL A 383 -17.45 19.25 -11.77
CA VAL A 383 -16.95 17.94 -11.30
C VAL A 383 -17.96 17.25 -10.39
N GLY A 384 -18.54 17.96 -9.43
CA GLY A 384 -19.51 17.41 -8.48
C GLY A 384 -20.78 16.90 -9.16
N ALA A 385 -21.34 17.68 -10.08
CA ALA A 385 -22.51 17.29 -10.87
C ALA A 385 -22.24 16.07 -11.77
N SER A 386 -21.09 16.07 -12.46
CA SER A 386 -20.63 14.93 -13.26
C SER A 386 -20.46 13.66 -12.40
N LEU A 387 -19.83 13.79 -11.23
CA LEU A 387 -19.67 12.69 -10.28
C LEU A 387 -21.02 12.20 -9.75
N ALA A 388 -21.97 13.09 -9.44
CA ALA A 388 -23.31 12.75 -8.99
C ALA A 388 -24.02 11.84 -9.99
N GLN A 389 -24.00 12.23 -11.26
CA GLN A 389 -24.55 11.44 -12.35
C GLN A 389 -23.91 10.05 -12.43
N ARG A 390 -22.58 9.96 -12.33
CA ARG A 390 -21.86 8.68 -12.41
C ARG A 390 -22.15 7.74 -11.24
N LEU A 391 -22.29 8.28 -10.04
CA LEU A 391 -22.63 7.49 -8.85
C LEU A 391 -24.08 7.01 -8.91
N LEU A 392 -25.00 7.85 -9.40
CA LEU A 392 -26.40 7.46 -9.62
C LEU A 392 -26.51 6.34 -10.68
N GLU A 393 -25.78 6.45 -11.80
CA GLU A 393 -25.70 5.40 -12.83
C GLU A 393 -25.16 4.06 -12.28
N GLN A 394 -24.36 4.10 -11.20
CA GLN A 394 -23.86 2.92 -10.48
C GLN A 394 -24.84 2.39 -9.42
N GLY A 395 -26.03 2.98 -9.30
CA GLY A 395 -27.08 2.58 -8.37
C GLY A 395 -26.94 3.15 -6.96
N HIS A 396 -26.07 4.15 -6.74
CA HIS A 396 -25.99 4.85 -5.46
C HIS A 396 -27.12 5.89 -5.35
N GLU A 397 -27.55 6.14 -4.11
CA GLU A 397 -28.43 7.26 -3.79
C GLU A 397 -27.57 8.48 -3.52
N VAL A 398 -27.79 9.57 -4.25
CA VAL A 398 -26.90 10.74 -4.23
C VAL A 398 -27.66 11.99 -3.84
N SER A 399 -27.19 12.66 -2.79
CA SER A 399 -27.63 14.00 -2.39
C SER A 399 -26.51 15.01 -2.55
N CYS A 400 -26.81 16.23 -2.98
CA CYS A 400 -25.82 17.30 -3.16
C CYS A 400 -25.98 18.42 -2.13
N VAL A 401 -24.87 19.00 -1.70
CA VAL A 401 -24.82 20.16 -0.82
C VAL A 401 -24.00 21.24 -1.51
N ASP A 402 -24.56 22.41 -1.78
CA ASP A 402 -23.78 23.54 -2.33
C ASP A 402 -24.35 24.84 -1.78
N SER A 403 -23.52 25.84 -1.49
CA SER A 403 -23.96 27.14 -1.00
C SER A 403 -24.58 28.02 -2.10
N ASP A 404 -24.30 27.74 -3.37
CA ASP A 404 -24.80 28.49 -4.52
C ASP A 404 -26.18 27.97 -4.97
N GLU A 405 -27.22 28.80 -4.87
CA GLU A 405 -28.59 28.43 -5.28
C GLU A 405 -28.69 28.10 -6.77
N ALA A 406 -27.93 28.75 -7.66
CA ALA A 406 -27.98 28.45 -9.09
C ALA A 406 -27.46 27.03 -9.37
N ARG A 407 -26.41 26.60 -8.68
CA ARG A 407 -25.89 25.23 -8.76
C ARG A 407 -26.86 24.21 -8.17
N ARG A 408 -27.49 24.52 -7.03
CA ARG A 408 -28.54 23.69 -6.44
C ARG A 408 -29.76 23.55 -7.36
N ALA A 409 -30.22 24.64 -7.96
CA ALA A 409 -31.31 24.62 -8.92
C ALA A 409 -30.97 23.76 -10.15
N SER A 410 -29.74 23.89 -10.67
CA SER A 410 -29.25 23.08 -11.79
C SER A 410 -29.21 21.58 -11.48
N ILE A 411 -28.74 21.18 -10.30
CA ILE A 411 -28.68 19.76 -9.92
C ILE A 411 -30.07 19.20 -9.58
N ARG A 412 -30.98 19.99 -8.99
CA ARG A 412 -32.39 19.61 -8.80
C ARG A 412 -33.11 19.39 -10.12
N ALA A 413 -32.84 20.23 -11.13
CA ALA A 413 -33.38 20.05 -12.47
C ALA A 413 -32.93 18.74 -13.15
N GLN A 414 -31.81 18.15 -12.69
CA GLN A 414 -31.33 16.84 -13.11
C GLN A 414 -31.89 15.68 -12.27
N GLY A 415 -32.78 15.96 -11.31
CA GLY A 415 -33.46 14.96 -10.49
C GLY A 415 -32.78 14.60 -9.17
N PHE A 416 -31.72 15.33 -8.77
CA PHE A 416 -31.05 15.09 -7.49
C PHE A 416 -31.68 15.89 -6.35
N SER A 417 -31.61 15.35 -5.13
CA SER A 417 -31.83 16.15 -3.92
C SER A 417 -30.67 17.13 -3.73
N ALA A 418 -30.99 18.37 -3.34
CA ALA A 418 -29.97 19.38 -3.06
C ALA A 418 -30.34 20.28 -1.88
N SER A 419 -29.40 20.47 -0.96
CA SER A 419 -29.52 21.38 0.19
C SER A 419 -28.44 22.46 0.17
N GLU A 420 -28.69 23.56 0.88
CA GLU A 420 -27.73 24.66 1.05
C GLU A 420 -26.57 24.28 1.99
N ALA A 421 -26.88 23.51 3.03
CA ALA A 421 -25.95 23.12 4.06
C ALA A 421 -26.02 21.62 4.35
N LEU A 422 -24.94 21.12 4.92
CA LEU A 422 -24.84 19.77 5.44
C LEU A 422 -25.54 19.73 6.80
N THR A 423 -26.69 19.05 6.88
CA THR A 423 -27.48 18.97 8.12
C THR A 423 -27.25 17.63 8.84
N PRO A 424 -27.48 17.56 10.17
CA PRO A 424 -27.39 16.30 10.91
C PRO A 424 -28.28 15.19 10.35
N GLU A 425 -29.46 15.54 9.84
CA GLU A 425 -30.41 14.58 9.26
C GLU A 425 -29.81 13.92 8.01
N LEU A 426 -29.29 14.73 7.07
CA LEU A 426 -28.60 14.22 5.88
C LEU A 426 -27.42 13.32 6.26
N LEU A 427 -26.60 13.75 7.21
CA LEU A 427 -25.43 13.01 7.66
C LEU A 427 -25.77 11.70 8.38
N SER A 428 -26.88 11.65 9.11
CA SER A 428 -27.30 10.44 9.83
C SER A 428 -27.65 9.28 8.90
N GLU A 429 -28.00 9.60 7.65
CA GLU A 429 -28.34 8.64 6.62
C GLU A 429 -27.15 8.30 5.71
N ALA A 430 -26.19 9.19 5.60
CA ALA A 430 -25.05 9.02 4.72
C ALA A 430 -24.13 7.87 5.16
N THR A 431 -23.68 7.10 4.16
CA THR A 431 -22.59 6.12 4.31
C THR A 431 -21.25 6.68 3.79
N VAL A 432 -21.33 7.62 2.86
CA VAL A 432 -20.19 8.22 2.17
C VAL A 432 -20.44 9.71 2.03
N VAL A 433 -19.41 10.52 2.27
CA VAL A 433 -19.42 11.96 1.97
C VAL A 433 -18.21 12.26 1.09
N VAL A 434 -18.43 12.97 -0.02
CA VAL A 434 -17.37 13.33 -0.95
C VAL A 434 -17.24 14.85 -1.07
N GLY A 435 -16.05 15.37 -0.84
CA GLY A 435 -15.74 16.81 -0.96
C GLY A 435 -15.32 17.17 -2.39
N CYS A 436 -16.05 18.09 -3.03
CA CYS A 436 -15.90 18.50 -4.43
C CYS A 436 -15.86 20.03 -4.61
N VAL A 437 -15.54 20.80 -3.56
CA VAL A 437 -15.61 22.28 -3.59
C VAL A 437 -14.27 22.97 -3.91
N GLY A 438 -13.16 22.24 -3.92
CA GLY A 438 -11.81 22.79 -4.08
C GLY A 438 -11.33 23.62 -2.90
N LYS A 439 -11.97 23.49 -1.73
CA LYS A 439 -11.69 24.21 -0.47
C LYS A 439 -12.02 23.29 0.71
N THR A 440 -11.85 23.73 1.96
CA THR A 440 -12.28 22.93 3.12
C THR A 440 -13.80 22.66 3.06
N SER A 441 -14.20 21.39 3.02
CA SER A 441 -15.60 20.96 3.00
C SER A 441 -16.20 20.95 4.40
N VAL A 442 -15.45 20.40 5.35
CA VAL A 442 -15.82 20.30 6.77
C VAL A 442 -14.66 20.86 7.60
N ASP A 443 -14.92 21.93 8.34
CA ASP A 443 -13.98 22.56 9.27
C ASP A 443 -14.30 22.16 10.73
N GLY A 444 -13.39 22.49 11.65
CA GLY A 444 -13.52 22.26 13.09
C GLY A 444 -14.87 22.67 13.68
N ASP A 445 -15.42 23.80 13.25
CA ASP A 445 -16.72 24.31 13.72
C ASP A 445 -17.89 23.46 13.19
N ARG A 446 -17.76 22.93 11.97
CA ARG A 446 -18.72 21.99 11.35
C ARG A 446 -18.54 20.54 11.79
N LEU A 447 -17.46 20.19 12.50
CA LEU A 447 -17.30 18.84 13.08
C LEU A 447 -18.43 18.50 14.06
N GLY A 448 -19.00 19.51 14.74
CA GLY A 448 -20.22 19.34 15.53
C GLY A 448 -21.40 18.79 14.72
N GLY A 449 -21.49 19.19 13.44
CA GLY A 449 -22.48 18.68 12.48
C GLY A 449 -22.22 17.24 12.05
N LEU A 450 -20.96 16.77 12.08
CA LEU A 450 -20.64 15.34 11.88
C LEU A 450 -21.06 14.45 13.05
N GLY A 451 -21.66 15.02 14.11
CA GLY A 451 -22.26 14.32 15.25
C GLY A 451 -23.38 13.36 14.83
N GLY A 452 -23.03 12.23 14.25
CA GLY A 452 -23.94 11.19 13.76
C GLY A 452 -23.24 10.24 12.80
N PHE A 453 -22.28 10.77 12.05
CA PHE A 453 -21.68 10.11 10.91
C PHE A 453 -20.68 9.03 11.33
N ASN A 454 -20.86 7.83 10.78
CA ASN A 454 -19.95 6.68 10.93
C ASN A 454 -19.72 6.05 9.54
N GLY A 455 -19.11 6.84 8.65
CA GLY A 455 -18.91 6.48 7.26
C GLY A 455 -17.57 6.95 6.72
N VAL A 456 -17.49 7.03 5.39
CA VAL A 456 -16.25 7.32 4.67
C VAL A 456 -16.26 8.74 4.12
N LEU A 457 -15.20 9.50 4.38
CA LEU A 457 -14.93 10.80 3.77
C LEU A 457 -13.95 10.63 2.62
N ILE A 458 -14.28 11.17 1.44
CA ILE A 458 -13.47 11.04 0.22
C ILE A 458 -13.26 12.42 -0.42
N SER A 459 -12.01 12.83 -0.65
CA SER A 459 -11.72 14.07 -1.39
C SER A 459 -11.75 13.82 -2.90
N ALA A 460 -12.47 14.65 -3.64
CA ALA A 460 -12.50 14.70 -5.10
C ALA A 460 -11.90 15.99 -5.67
N SER A 461 -11.28 16.82 -4.82
CA SER A 461 -10.62 18.04 -5.26
C SER A 461 -9.25 17.78 -5.87
N SER A 462 -8.56 18.82 -6.35
CA SER A 462 -7.19 18.69 -6.88
C SER A 462 -6.11 18.64 -5.80
N MET A 463 -6.46 18.77 -4.51
CA MET A 463 -5.49 18.82 -3.40
C MET A 463 -6.02 18.17 -2.12
N ALA A 464 -5.13 17.82 -1.19
CA ALA A 464 -5.50 17.26 0.11
C ALA A 464 -5.96 18.33 1.11
N ILE A 465 -7.10 18.99 0.85
CA ILE A 465 -7.58 20.11 1.69
C ILE A 465 -9.06 20.05 2.06
N GLU A 466 -9.84 19.16 1.45
CA GLU A 466 -11.29 19.09 1.67
C GLU A 466 -11.62 18.64 3.09
N PHE A 467 -10.79 17.75 3.64
CA PHE A 467 -10.97 17.17 4.97
C PHE A 467 -9.66 17.26 5.74
N ASN A 468 -9.71 17.85 6.94
CA ASN A 468 -8.56 17.86 7.84
C ASN A 468 -8.56 16.57 8.69
N GLU A 469 -7.79 15.58 8.26
CA GLU A 469 -7.67 14.28 8.94
C GLU A 469 -7.25 14.42 10.42
N ALA A 470 -6.38 15.39 10.75
CA ALA A 470 -5.95 15.61 12.13
C ALA A 470 -7.12 16.04 13.00
N GLU A 471 -7.87 17.06 12.57
CA GLU A 471 -9.03 17.56 13.29
C GLU A 471 -10.13 16.48 13.40
N LEU A 472 -10.35 15.72 12.33
CA LEU A 472 -11.31 14.62 12.30
C LEU A 472 -10.91 13.48 13.24
N SER A 473 -9.62 13.12 13.29
CA SER A 473 -9.11 12.08 14.19
C SER A 473 -9.13 12.50 15.67
N ALA A 474 -8.99 13.80 15.94
CA ALA A 474 -9.07 14.36 17.28
C ALA A 474 -10.51 14.41 17.82
N TYR A 475 -11.51 14.29 16.96
CA TYR A 475 -12.92 14.24 17.34
C TYR A 475 -13.24 12.91 18.04
N ARG A 476 -13.04 12.90 19.38
CA ARG A 476 -13.06 11.71 20.22
C ARG A 476 -14.40 10.96 20.17
N GLY A 477 -14.33 9.66 19.89
CA GLY A 477 -15.41 8.70 20.15
C GLY A 477 -16.01 8.01 18.92
N ARG A 478 -15.53 8.29 17.70
CA ARG A 478 -16.10 7.71 16.47
C ARG A 478 -15.05 7.41 15.41
N THR A 479 -15.33 6.40 14.60
CA THR A 479 -14.50 5.93 13.49
C THR A 479 -14.95 6.59 12.18
N VAL A 480 -14.70 7.88 12.01
CA VAL A 480 -14.82 8.49 10.69
C VAL A 480 -13.59 8.07 9.88
N ASP A 481 -13.80 7.39 8.75
CA ASP A 481 -12.73 6.92 7.88
C ASP A 481 -12.45 7.95 6.80
N VAL A 482 -11.28 8.58 6.85
CA VAL A 482 -10.83 9.51 5.81
C VAL A 482 -10.06 8.74 4.75
N ALA A 483 -10.71 8.46 3.63
CA ALA A 483 -10.09 7.72 2.54
C ALA A 483 -8.91 8.50 1.95
N MET A 484 -7.86 7.75 1.61
CA MET A 484 -6.65 8.27 0.95
C MET A 484 -6.01 9.45 1.69
N ARG A 485 -6.21 9.58 3.02
CA ARG A 485 -5.72 10.72 3.81
C ARG A 485 -6.16 12.07 3.24
N ALA A 486 -7.41 12.12 2.77
CA ALA A 486 -8.00 13.26 2.09
C ALA A 486 -7.32 13.69 0.77
N ARG A 487 -6.36 12.91 0.25
CA ARG A 487 -5.81 13.12 -1.10
C ARG A 487 -6.89 12.90 -2.16
N PRO A 488 -6.76 13.49 -3.35
CA PRO A 488 -7.74 13.30 -4.43
C PRO A 488 -7.91 11.81 -4.74
N ALA A 489 -9.14 11.31 -4.75
CA ALA A 489 -9.42 9.89 -4.90
C ALA A 489 -8.96 9.29 -6.23
N ASN A 490 -8.87 10.12 -7.28
CA ASN A 490 -8.36 9.74 -8.59
C ASN A 490 -6.82 9.69 -8.66
N PHE A 491 -6.11 9.99 -7.56
CA PHE A 491 -4.67 9.82 -7.44
C PHE A 491 -4.36 8.88 -6.26
N ASP A 492 -3.85 7.69 -6.57
CA ASP A 492 -3.56 6.67 -5.56
C ASP A 492 -2.10 6.66 -5.09
N GLY A 493 -1.33 7.69 -5.46
CA GLY A 493 0.10 7.79 -5.15
C GLY A 493 1.00 6.89 -5.99
N THR A 494 0.45 6.05 -6.88
CA THR A 494 1.26 5.15 -7.72
C THR A 494 1.73 5.82 -9.01
N GLY A 495 1.24 7.02 -9.32
CA GLY A 495 1.42 7.67 -10.61
C GLY A 495 0.65 7.01 -11.75
N PHE A 496 -0.30 6.12 -11.43
CA PHE A 496 -1.21 5.53 -12.39
C PHE A 496 -2.27 6.56 -12.84
N GLU A 497 -2.47 6.65 -14.15
CA GLU A 497 -3.45 7.57 -14.74
C GLU A 497 -4.76 6.82 -15.02
N HIS A 498 -5.84 7.22 -14.33
CA HIS A 498 -7.15 6.56 -14.42
C HIS A 498 -7.94 6.87 -15.69
N LEU A 499 -7.52 7.91 -16.42
CA LEU A 499 -8.07 8.33 -17.69
C LEU A 499 -7.25 7.75 -18.82
N THR A 500 -7.89 7.40 -19.93
CA THR A 500 -7.15 6.99 -21.13
C THR A 500 -6.43 8.19 -21.75
N PRO A 501 -5.39 7.97 -22.59
CA PRO A 501 -4.72 9.05 -23.30
C PRO A 501 -5.69 9.95 -24.10
N GLU A 502 -6.73 9.39 -24.71
CA GLU A 502 -7.74 10.18 -25.43
C GLU A 502 -8.54 11.06 -24.47
N GLN A 503 -8.95 10.54 -23.32
CA GLN A 503 -9.80 11.25 -22.35
C GLN A 503 -9.09 12.47 -21.76
N ILE A 504 -7.85 12.33 -21.31
CA ILE A 504 -7.06 13.45 -20.73
C ILE A 504 -6.34 14.29 -21.80
N GLY A 505 -6.33 13.83 -23.05
CA GLY A 505 -5.65 14.48 -24.16
C GLY A 505 -6.08 15.93 -24.38
N LEU A 506 -7.35 16.29 -24.10
CA LEU A 506 -7.83 17.67 -24.18
C LEU A 506 -7.04 18.60 -23.25
N THR A 507 -6.86 18.21 -21.99
CA THR A 507 -6.14 19.04 -21.01
C THR A 507 -4.69 19.23 -21.42
N ARG A 508 -4.02 18.18 -21.92
CA ARG A 508 -2.65 18.29 -22.42
C ARG A 508 -2.54 19.22 -23.64
N ALA A 509 -3.50 19.13 -24.56
CA ALA A 509 -3.59 20.01 -25.72
C ALA A 509 -3.82 21.48 -25.32
N LEU A 510 -4.72 21.74 -24.37
CA LEU A 510 -5.00 23.09 -23.87
C LEU A 510 -3.83 23.70 -23.09
N LEU A 511 -3.09 22.89 -22.33
CA LEU A 511 -1.84 23.34 -21.71
C LEU A 511 -0.81 23.75 -22.77
N PHE A 512 -0.61 22.92 -23.80
CA PHE A 512 0.29 23.25 -24.89
C PHE A 512 -0.15 24.50 -25.65
N ALA A 513 -1.46 24.63 -25.96
CA ALA A 513 -2.04 25.83 -26.56
C ALA A 513 -1.75 27.08 -25.73
N ALA A 514 -1.99 27.02 -24.42
CA ALA A 514 -1.73 28.10 -23.50
C ALA A 514 -0.24 28.46 -23.42
N LEU A 515 0.66 27.49 -23.44
CA LEU A 515 2.11 27.73 -23.46
C LEU A 515 2.54 28.37 -24.79
N ALA A 516 1.96 27.92 -25.90
CA ALA A 516 2.33 28.33 -27.24
C ALA A 516 1.73 29.67 -27.67
N GLN A 517 0.60 30.09 -27.11
CA GLN A 517 -0.02 31.34 -27.54
C GLN A 517 0.91 32.54 -27.28
N PRO A 518 1.01 33.50 -28.21
CA PRO A 518 1.77 34.73 -27.98
C PRO A 518 1.13 35.57 -26.88
N VAL A 519 1.90 35.92 -25.85
CA VAL A 519 1.49 36.90 -24.84
C VAL A 519 2.20 38.21 -25.15
N THR A 520 1.49 39.11 -25.84
CA THR A 520 2.03 40.41 -26.27
C THR A 520 1.98 41.47 -25.17
N THR A 521 1.09 41.29 -24.18
CA THR A 521 0.95 42.22 -23.06
C THR A 521 1.94 41.86 -21.95
N ARG A 522 2.85 42.78 -21.61
CA ARG A 522 3.65 42.72 -20.37
C ARG A 522 2.85 43.14 -19.13
N THR A 523 1.54 43.28 -19.26
CA THR A 523 0.66 43.65 -18.15
C THR A 523 0.22 42.37 -17.46
N ALA A 524 0.40 42.31 -16.15
CA ALA A 524 -0.10 41.20 -15.35
C ALA A 524 -1.64 41.12 -15.45
N GLY A 525 -2.17 39.91 -15.54
CA GLY A 525 -3.59 39.71 -15.81
C GLY A 525 -3.93 38.25 -16.09
N PHE A 526 -5.23 37.99 -16.24
CA PHE A 526 -5.72 36.67 -16.64
C PHE A 526 -6.13 36.71 -18.10
N LEU A 527 -5.59 35.79 -18.89
CA LEU A 527 -5.87 35.67 -20.32
C LEU A 527 -6.64 34.36 -20.57
N PRO A 528 -7.59 34.34 -21.53
CA PRO A 528 -8.16 33.09 -22.00
C PRO A 528 -7.14 32.32 -22.86
N VAL A 529 -7.39 31.03 -23.06
CA VAL A 529 -6.72 30.26 -24.11
C VAL A 529 -7.14 30.83 -25.46
N GLU A 530 -6.22 30.90 -26.42
CA GLU A 530 -6.53 31.38 -27.77
C GLU A 530 -7.67 30.54 -28.41
N PRO A 531 -8.79 31.15 -28.83
CA PRO A 531 -9.98 30.40 -29.27
C PRO A 531 -9.72 29.45 -30.44
N ALA A 532 -8.82 29.79 -31.37
CA ALA A 532 -8.48 28.92 -32.49
C ALA A 532 -7.78 27.63 -32.04
N LEU A 533 -6.82 27.74 -31.10
CA LEU A 533 -6.10 26.61 -30.54
C LEU A 533 -7.00 25.79 -29.61
N GLU A 534 -7.85 26.43 -28.80
CA GLU A 534 -8.87 25.75 -28.00
C GLU A 534 -9.80 24.91 -28.88
N LYS A 535 -10.34 25.51 -29.95
CA LYS A 535 -11.23 24.81 -30.89
C LYS A 535 -10.53 23.62 -31.53
N ALA A 536 -9.28 23.78 -31.96
CA ALA A 536 -8.48 22.70 -32.53
C ALA A 536 -8.30 21.53 -31.57
N ALA A 537 -7.96 21.83 -30.32
CA ALA A 537 -7.83 20.83 -29.25
C ALA A 537 -9.15 20.08 -29.04
N TYR A 538 -10.25 20.82 -28.92
CA TYR A 538 -11.56 20.26 -28.63
C TYR A 538 -12.10 19.39 -29.77
N ASP A 539 -12.06 19.89 -31.01
CA ASP A 539 -12.55 19.14 -32.18
C ASP A 539 -11.79 17.82 -32.36
N ALA A 540 -10.46 17.85 -32.22
CA ALA A 540 -9.63 16.66 -32.32
C ALA A 540 -9.85 15.69 -31.15
N TRP A 541 -10.10 16.21 -29.95
CA TRP A 541 -10.46 15.40 -28.78
C TRP A 541 -11.80 14.67 -29.00
N ILE A 542 -12.84 15.37 -29.44
CA ILE A 542 -14.13 14.75 -29.81
C ILE A 542 -13.94 13.71 -30.91
N ALA A 543 -13.18 14.03 -31.97
CA ALA A 543 -12.95 13.12 -33.09
C ALA A 543 -12.22 11.83 -32.65
N SER A 544 -11.29 11.92 -31.69
CA SER A 544 -10.63 10.75 -31.09
C SER A 544 -11.54 9.93 -30.17
N GLY A 545 -12.71 10.47 -29.82
CA GLY A 545 -13.64 9.91 -28.86
C GLY A 545 -13.18 10.07 -27.42
N GLY A 546 -12.48 11.16 -27.11
CA GLY A 546 -12.07 11.51 -25.76
C GLY A 546 -13.24 11.86 -24.84
N ASP A 547 -14.35 12.35 -25.40
CA ASP A 547 -15.63 12.56 -24.69
C ASP A 547 -16.38 11.25 -24.41
N ARG A 548 -16.09 10.22 -25.21
CA ARG A 548 -16.75 8.94 -25.04
C ARG A 548 -16.35 8.39 -23.68
N ILE A 549 -17.37 8.09 -22.89
CA ILE A 549 -17.26 7.21 -21.73
C ILE A 549 -17.04 5.81 -22.28
N ARG A 550 -15.85 5.60 -22.85
CA ARG A 550 -15.31 4.28 -22.89
C ARG A 550 -15.06 3.97 -21.42
N PHE A 551 -16.01 3.26 -20.83
CA PHE A 551 -15.55 2.04 -20.20
C PHE A 551 -14.68 1.43 -21.31
N ARG A 552 -13.36 1.48 -21.15
CA ARG A 552 -12.67 0.21 -21.29
C ARG A 552 -13.32 -0.58 -20.17
N PRO A 553 -14.38 -1.38 -20.43
CA PRO A 553 -14.50 -2.54 -19.60
C PRO A 553 -13.07 -3.09 -19.60
N ARG A 554 -12.56 -3.52 -18.45
CA ARG A 554 -11.82 -4.77 -18.54
C ARG A 554 -12.81 -5.63 -19.31
N HIS A 555 -12.61 -5.79 -20.63
CA HIS A 555 -13.58 -6.25 -21.63
C HIS A 555 -14.52 -7.23 -20.93
N PRO A 556 -15.84 -7.29 -21.13
CA PRO A 556 -16.61 -8.35 -20.48
C PRO A 556 -16.03 -9.75 -20.79
N ASP A 557 -15.36 -9.87 -21.94
CA ASP A 557 -14.54 -11.02 -22.38
C ASP A 557 -13.08 -11.04 -21.85
N THR A 558 -12.59 -9.94 -21.26
CA THR A 558 -11.32 -9.74 -20.54
C THR A 558 -11.43 -9.27 -19.08
N LEU A 559 -12.57 -9.44 -18.39
CA LEU A 559 -12.51 -10.09 -17.10
C LEU A 559 -11.75 -11.36 -17.41
N ALA A 560 -10.40 -11.32 -17.22
CA ALA A 560 -9.47 -12.29 -17.79
C ALA A 560 -10.16 -13.63 -17.75
N SER A 561 -10.48 -14.21 -18.93
CA SER A 561 -11.29 -15.42 -19.01
C SER A 561 -10.85 -16.30 -17.86
N ARG A 562 -11.80 -16.68 -17.00
CA ARG A 562 -11.49 -17.20 -15.66
C ARG A 562 -10.23 -18.06 -15.69
N PRO A 563 -9.18 -17.80 -14.88
CA PRO A 563 -7.82 -18.27 -15.18
C PRO A 563 -7.70 -19.77 -15.53
N ASP A 564 -8.57 -20.59 -14.97
CA ASP A 564 -8.73 -22.02 -15.28
C ASP A 564 -9.24 -22.36 -16.69
N ARG A 565 -9.68 -21.38 -17.48
CA ARG A 565 -10.12 -21.49 -18.88
C ARG A 565 -9.08 -21.01 -19.90
N ILE A 566 -8.05 -20.26 -19.48
CA ILE A 566 -7.05 -19.68 -20.41
C ILE A 566 -5.87 -20.63 -20.66
N GLY A 567 -5.52 -21.46 -19.67
CA GLY A 567 -4.28 -22.24 -19.75
C GLY A 567 -4.42 -23.55 -20.52
N ALA A 568 -3.69 -23.68 -21.64
CA ALA A 568 -3.31 -24.99 -22.20
C ALA A 568 -2.52 -25.87 -21.20
N ARG A 569 -2.10 -25.29 -20.06
CA ARG A 569 -1.30 -25.92 -18.99
C ARG A 569 -2.16 -26.58 -17.90
N GLY A 570 -3.49 -26.47 -17.94
CA GLY A 570 -4.41 -27.13 -17.01
C GLY A 570 -4.43 -26.60 -15.56
N ARG A 571 -3.58 -25.64 -15.18
CA ARG A 571 -3.54 -25.00 -13.86
C ARG A 571 -3.18 -23.51 -13.95
N ALA A 572 -3.96 -22.67 -13.28
CA ALA A 572 -3.74 -21.23 -13.20
C ALA A 572 -2.91 -20.89 -11.96
N ARG A 573 -2.00 -19.93 -12.07
CA ARG A 573 -1.13 -19.52 -10.95
C ARG A 573 -1.89 -18.62 -9.96
N HIS A 574 -1.38 -18.52 -8.73
CA HIS A 574 -1.99 -17.67 -7.70
C HIS A 574 -2.08 -16.20 -8.13
N ASP A 575 -1.05 -15.65 -8.77
CA ASP A 575 -1.03 -14.27 -9.30
C ASP A 575 -2.11 -14.04 -10.37
N GLU A 576 -2.35 -15.03 -11.23
CA GLU A 576 -3.40 -14.99 -12.25
C GLU A 576 -4.80 -14.98 -11.62
N TRP A 577 -4.99 -15.79 -10.57
CA TRP A 577 -6.21 -15.76 -9.77
C TRP A 577 -6.42 -14.44 -9.04
N MET A 578 -5.39 -13.89 -8.39
CA MET A 578 -5.50 -12.62 -7.68
C MET A 578 -5.86 -11.47 -8.63
N CYS A 579 -5.23 -11.40 -9.81
CA CYS A 579 -5.59 -10.39 -10.83
C CYS A 579 -7.05 -10.51 -11.28
N TYR A 580 -7.54 -11.74 -11.47
CA TYR A 580 -8.92 -12.01 -11.86
C TYR A 580 -9.89 -11.61 -10.74
N LEU A 581 -9.65 -12.11 -9.52
CA LEU A 581 -10.51 -11.89 -8.36
C LEU A 581 -10.58 -10.41 -7.96
N LEU A 582 -9.46 -9.68 -7.99
CA LEU A 582 -9.40 -8.23 -7.79
C LEU A 582 -10.14 -7.44 -8.89
N GLY A 583 -10.42 -8.08 -10.03
CA GLY A 583 -11.13 -7.49 -11.15
C GLY A 583 -12.62 -7.77 -11.20
N LEU A 584 -13.11 -8.70 -10.41
CA LEU A 584 -14.54 -9.01 -10.38
C LEU A 584 -15.32 -7.84 -9.79
N GLU A 585 -16.39 -7.46 -10.48
CA GLU A 585 -17.35 -6.45 -9.98
C GLU A 585 -18.26 -7.01 -8.88
N ARG A 586 -18.23 -8.34 -8.70
CA ARG A 586 -19.06 -9.09 -7.75
C ARG A 586 -18.25 -9.42 -6.49
N PRO A 587 -18.93 -9.71 -5.36
CA PRO A 587 -18.26 -10.05 -4.11
C PRO A 587 -17.28 -11.23 -4.29
N VAL A 588 -16.08 -11.08 -3.73
CA VAL A 588 -15.09 -12.13 -3.55
C VAL A 588 -14.75 -12.24 -2.06
N ILE A 589 -14.82 -13.45 -1.49
CA ILE A 589 -14.67 -13.68 -0.06
C ILE A 589 -13.71 -14.86 0.21
N PRO A 590 -12.65 -14.69 1.04
CA PRO A 590 -12.23 -13.44 1.64
C PRO A 590 -11.84 -12.44 0.55
N ARG A 591 -11.91 -11.15 0.86
CA ARG A 591 -11.53 -10.14 -0.11
C ARG A 591 -10.04 -10.32 -0.44
N PRO A 592 -9.63 -10.39 -1.71
CA PRO A 592 -8.22 -10.38 -2.05
C PRO A 592 -7.68 -9.00 -1.65
N ALA A 593 -6.80 -8.92 -0.65
CA ALA A 593 -6.09 -7.67 -0.38
C ALA A 593 -4.88 -7.55 -1.34
N ASP A 594 -4.51 -6.31 -1.65
CA ASP A 594 -3.46 -5.99 -2.64
C ASP A 594 -2.09 -6.58 -2.27
N ASN A 595 -1.92 -6.99 -1.00
CA ASN A 595 -0.72 -7.59 -0.42
C ASN A 595 -0.85 -9.08 -0.09
N VAL A 596 -1.97 -9.76 -0.40
CA VAL A 596 -2.15 -11.17 -0.06
C VAL A 596 -1.27 -12.01 -0.98
N ARG A 597 -0.05 -12.25 -0.50
CA ARG A 597 0.96 -13.12 -1.12
C ARG A 597 0.74 -14.58 -0.77
N THR A 598 -0.08 -14.83 0.24
CA THR A 598 -0.35 -16.18 0.73
C THR A 598 -1.52 -16.73 -0.08
N PRO A 599 -1.34 -17.85 -0.79
CA PRO A 599 -2.48 -18.47 -1.44
C PRO A 599 -3.53 -18.88 -0.40
N GLY A 600 -4.76 -19.08 -0.87
CA GLY A 600 -5.93 -19.30 -0.02
C GLY A 600 -7.16 -19.71 -0.83
N PHE A 601 -8.24 -19.98 -0.10
CA PHE A 601 -9.56 -20.27 -0.64
C PHE A 601 -10.33 -18.98 -0.87
N TYR A 602 -10.88 -18.79 -2.06
CA TYR A 602 -11.73 -17.65 -2.40
C TYR A 602 -13.06 -18.12 -2.99
N PHE A 603 -14.12 -17.47 -2.58
CA PHE A 603 -15.47 -17.64 -3.09
C PHE A 603 -15.87 -16.43 -3.91
N PHE A 604 -16.44 -16.63 -5.08
CA PHE A 604 -16.95 -15.56 -5.93
C PHE A 604 -18.17 -16.02 -6.70
N ALA A 605 -19.00 -15.09 -7.15
CA ALA A 605 -20.14 -15.40 -8.03
C ALA A 605 -19.83 -15.05 -9.48
N ASP A 606 -20.14 -15.97 -10.41
CA ASP A 606 -20.23 -15.67 -11.84
C ASP A 606 -21.68 -15.86 -12.34
N HIS A 607 -21.91 -15.79 -13.65
CA HIS A 607 -23.25 -15.96 -14.25
C HIS A 607 -23.81 -17.38 -14.06
N LEU A 608 -23.04 -18.32 -13.52
CA LEU A 608 -23.42 -19.72 -13.35
C LEU A 608 -23.53 -20.15 -11.88
N GLY A 609 -23.38 -19.22 -10.93
CA GLY A 609 -23.50 -19.45 -9.49
C GLY A 609 -22.23 -19.13 -8.70
N VAL A 610 -22.18 -19.61 -7.45
CA VAL A 610 -21.05 -19.42 -6.53
C VAL A 610 -19.96 -20.43 -6.85
N ARG A 611 -18.71 -19.97 -6.82
CA ARG A 611 -17.53 -20.79 -7.16
C ARG A 611 -16.48 -20.63 -6.08
N LEU A 612 -15.82 -21.74 -5.76
CA LEU A 612 -14.67 -21.82 -4.87
C LEU A 612 -13.41 -21.98 -5.72
N VAL A 613 -12.37 -21.22 -5.40
CA VAL A 613 -11.03 -21.45 -5.92
C VAL A 613 -10.05 -21.61 -4.78
N ASP A 614 -9.26 -22.69 -4.83
CA ASP A 614 -8.06 -22.84 -4.02
C ASP A 614 -6.85 -22.36 -4.82
N THR A 615 -6.39 -21.15 -4.50
CA THR A 615 -5.23 -20.57 -5.17
C THR A 615 -3.90 -21.20 -4.73
N HIS A 616 -3.86 -22.02 -3.66
CA HIS A 616 -2.67 -22.79 -3.29
C HIS A 616 -2.29 -23.82 -4.34
N ARG A 617 -3.30 -24.54 -4.86
CA ARG A 617 -3.09 -25.66 -5.77
C ARG A 617 -3.02 -25.22 -7.24
N GLY A 618 -3.23 -23.93 -7.49
CA GLY A 618 -3.39 -23.39 -8.84
C GLY A 618 -4.52 -24.07 -9.62
N GLY A 619 -5.54 -24.54 -8.90
CA GLY A 619 -6.57 -25.42 -9.44
C GLY A 619 -7.62 -24.69 -10.28
N ALA A 620 -8.43 -25.48 -10.97
CA ALA A 620 -9.68 -25.00 -11.52
C ALA A 620 -10.61 -24.56 -10.39
N SER A 621 -11.37 -23.51 -10.65
CA SER A 621 -12.41 -23.10 -9.71
C SER A 621 -13.64 -24.01 -9.87
N VAL A 622 -14.17 -24.46 -8.74
CA VAL A 622 -15.26 -25.44 -8.67
C VAL A 622 -16.56 -24.72 -8.34
N ARG A 623 -17.68 -25.10 -8.98
CA ARG A 623 -18.99 -24.60 -8.56
C ARG A 623 -19.34 -25.21 -7.21
N VAL A 624 -19.84 -24.39 -6.30
CA VAL A 624 -20.32 -24.85 -4.99
C VAL A 624 -21.80 -24.57 -4.90
N ALA A 625 -22.56 -25.53 -4.39
CA ALA A 625 -24.01 -25.43 -4.21
C ALA A 625 -24.37 -24.57 -2.99
N LEU A 626 -23.83 -23.34 -2.97
CA LEU A 626 -24.16 -22.32 -1.98
C LEU A 626 -25.22 -21.38 -2.55
N PRO A 627 -26.18 -20.94 -1.71
CA PRO A 627 -27.25 -20.04 -2.16
C PRO A 627 -26.74 -18.62 -2.50
N SER A 628 -25.60 -18.21 -1.93
CA SER A 628 -24.94 -16.92 -2.18
C SER A 628 -23.44 -17.01 -1.87
N VAL A 629 -22.66 -16.00 -2.28
CA VAL A 629 -21.25 -15.90 -1.87
C VAL A 629 -21.21 -15.79 -0.34
N PRO A 630 -20.40 -16.60 0.37
CA PRO A 630 -20.25 -16.54 1.81
C PRO A 630 -19.97 -15.14 2.32
N ARG A 631 -20.37 -14.82 3.54
CA ARG A 631 -19.97 -13.58 4.22
C ARG A 631 -18.55 -13.66 4.79
N CYS A 632 -18.20 -14.85 5.25
CA CYS A 632 -16.94 -15.15 5.92
C CYS A 632 -16.55 -16.61 5.63
N VAL A 633 -15.25 -16.86 5.70
CA VAL A 633 -14.62 -18.15 5.39
C VAL A 633 -13.65 -18.47 6.52
N TYR A 634 -13.80 -19.64 7.13
CA TYR A 634 -12.95 -20.13 8.21
C TYR A 634 -12.20 -21.38 7.76
N ARG A 635 -10.89 -21.39 7.97
CA ARG A 635 -10.06 -22.54 7.63
C ARG A 635 -10.18 -23.60 8.72
N THR A 636 -10.54 -24.82 8.36
CA THR A 636 -10.44 -25.95 9.29
C THR A 636 -9.00 -26.45 9.32
N GLN A 637 -8.54 -26.91 10.49
CA GLN A 637 -7.16 -27.31 10.71
C GLN A 637 -6.95 -28.84 10.54
N ALA A 638 -7.87 -29.54 9.88
CA ALA A 638 -7.85 -31.00 9.78
C ALA A 638 -6.82 -31.49 8.73
N ASP A 639 -6.02 -32.47 9.10
CA ASP A 639 -5.01 -33.11 8.25
C ASP A 639 -5.66 -33.81 7.04
N SER A 640 -5.03 -33.64 5.89
CA SER A 640 -5.28 -34.25 4.57
C SER A 640 -6.49 -33.77 3.73
N ASP A 641 -7.64 -33.40 4.31
CA ASP A 641 -8.80 -32.89 3.57
C ASP A 641 -9.16 -31.46 3.97
N ALA A 642 -8.56 -30.48 3.29
CA ALA A 642 -8.82 -29.07 3.55
C ALA A 642 -10.29 -28.72 3.22
N SER A 643 -11.16 -28.73 4.23
CA SER A 643 -12.48 -28.12 4.19
C SER A 643 -12.45 -26.72 4.80
N VAL A 644 -13.33 -25.84 4.33
CA VAL A 644 -13.55 -24.51 4.89
C VAL A 644 -14.97 -24.39 5.38
N LEU A 645 -15.17 -23.74 6.52
CA LEU A 645 -16.49 -23.41 7.02
C LEU A 645 -16.89 -22.04 6.47
N VAL A 646 -18.11 -21.92 6.00
CA VAL A 646 -18.62 -20.70 5.36
C VAL A 646 -20.00 -20.34 5.88
N GLU A 647 -20.21 -19.07 6.15
CA GLU A 647 -21.51 -18.54 6.59
C GLU A 647 -22.23 -17.91 5.40
N CYS A 648 -23.46 -18.34 5.12
CA CYS A 648 -24.33 -17.74 4.10
C CYS A 648 -25.63 -17.22 4.74
N GLY A 649 -26.16 -16.10 4.26
CA GLY A 649 -27.42 -15.55 4.78
C GLY A 649 -27.93 -14.32 4.02
N PRO A 650 -29.23 -13.96 4.17
CA PRO A 650 -29.85 -12.83 3.49
C PRO A 650 -29.20 -11.51 3.91
N PRO A 651 -28.99 -10.54 3.00
CA PRO A 651 -28.38 -9.23 3.31
C PRO A 651 -29.01 -8.60 4.56
N ARG A 652 -28.14 -8.10 5.45
CA ARG A 652 -28.39 -7.55 6.81
C ARG A 652 -29.87 -7.51 7.28
N GLY A 653 -30.18 -8.25 8.36
CA GLY A 653 -31.30 -7.92 9.27
C GLY A 653 -32.59 -8.73 9.18
N THR A 654 -32.68 -9.80 8.39
CA THR A 654 -33.98 -10.48 8.15
C THR A 654 -33.99 -12.02 8.26
N GLY A 655 -32.95 -12.67 8.78
CA GLY A 655 -33.00 -14.12 9.00
C GLY A 655 -31.74 -14.75 9.60
N ALA A 656 -31.88 -15.98 10.08
CA ALA A 656 -30.78 -16.78 10.62
C ALA A 656 -29.72 -17.07 9.54
N CYS A 657 -28.44 -16.93 9.89
CA CYS A 657 -27.35 -17.36 9.02
C CYS A 657 -27.24 -18.88 9.01
N GLU A 658 -26.87 -19.47 7.87
CA GLU A 658 -26.63 -20.90 7.74
C GLU A 658 -25.13 -21.17 7.60
N LEU A 659 -24.63 -22.15 8.36
CA LEU A 659 -23.25 -22.60 8.27
C LEU A 659 -23.14 -23.79 7.32
N PHE A 660 -22.17 -23.72 6.43
CA PHE A 660 -21.83 -24.80 5.51
C PHE A 660 -20.37 -25.18 5.70
N GLU A 661 -20.08 -26.45 5.54
CA GLU A 661 -18.73 -26.94 5.31
C GLU A 661 -18.53 -27.19 3.82
N VAL A 662 -17.45 -26.67 3.26
CA VAL A 662 -17.12 -26.80 1.84
C VAL A 662 -15.76 -27.45 1.70
N SER A 663 -15.69 -28.62 1.08
CA SER A 663 -14.41 -29.29 0.81
C SER A 663 -13.64 -28.57 -0.30
N ALA A 664 -12.32 -28.82 -0.41
CA ALA A 664 -11.52 -28.38 -1.56
C ALA A 664 -12.04 -28.90 -2.92
N SER A 665 -12.80 -30.01 -2.94
CA SER A 665 -13.48 -30.54 -4.13
C SER A 665 -14.84 -29.88 -4.42
N GLY A 666 -15.27 -28.93 -3.59
CA GLY A 666 -16.52 -28.18 -3.75
C GLY A 666 -17.76 -28.90 -3.22
N GLN A 667 -17.62 -30.01 -2.48
CA GLN A 667 -18.74 -30.64 -1.81
C GLN A 667 -19.20 -29.76 -0.65
N VAL A 668 -20.51 -29.48 -0.62
CA VAL A 668 -21.13 -28.60 0.38
C VAL A 668 -21.96 -29.45 1.34
N ARG A 669 -21.66 -29.36 2.64
CA ARG A 669 -22.44 -29.98 3.72
C ARG A 669 -23.04 -28.88 4.59
N LYS A 670 -24.36 -28.77 4.60
CA LYS A 670 -25.08 -27.85 5.51
C LYS A 670 -24.95 -28.36 6.94
N LEU A 671 -24.45 -27.52 7.84
CA LEU A 671 -24.28 -27.85 9.26
C LEU A 671 -25.47 -27.39 10.12
N GLY A 672 -26.23 -26.40 9.65
CA GLY A 672 -27.44 -25.89 10.31
C GLY A 672 -27.45 -24.37 10.45
N PRO A 673 -28.54 -23.81 11.01
CA PRO A 673 -28.61 -22.40 11.36
C PRO A 673 -27.65 -22.07 12.50
N VAL A 674 -27.12 -20.86 12.48
CA VAL A 674 -26.24 -20.30 13.51
C VAL A 674 -27.00 -19.21 14.23
N ASP A 675 -27.05 -19.28 15.56
CA ASP A 675 -27.58 -18.20 16.39
C ASP A 675 -26.78 -16.91 16.13
N GLU A 676 -27.43 -15.76 16.15
CA GLU A 676 -26.84 -14.44 15.95
C GLU A 676 -25.69 -14.15 16.92
N HIS A 677 -25.72 -14.71 18.14
CA HIS A 677 -24.61 -14.62 19.08
C HIS A 677 -23.35 -15.32 18.53
N VAL A 678 -23.52 -16.52 17.98
CA VAL A 678 -22.43 -17.31 17.39
C VAL A 678 -21.97 -16.70 16.06
N ALA A 679 -22.89 -16.19 15.24
CA ALA A 679 -22.55 -15.44 14.02
C ALA A 679 -21.77 -14.16 14.34
N THR A 680 -22.06 -13.51 15.46
CA THR A 680 -21.32 -12.31 15.92
C THR A 680 -19.90 -12.66 16.35
N LEU A 681 -19.72 -13.75 17.10
CA LEU A 681 -18.40 -14.29 17.45
C LEU A 681 -17.59 -14.66 16.19
N PHE A 682 -18.24 -15.28 15.20
CA PHE A 682 -17.65 -15.59 13.91
C PHE A 682 -17.22 -14.33 13.14
N ARG A 683 -18.05 -13.29 13.11
CA ARG A 683 -17.75 -12.01 12.44
C ARG A 683 -16.57 -11.26 13.08
N MET A 684 -16.45 -11.33 14.41
CA MET A 684 -15.32 -10.75 15.14
C MET A 684 -13.99 -11.43 14.84
N GLY A 685 -14.00 -12.74 14.58
CA GLY A 685 -12.79 -13.54 14.31
C GLY A 685 -12.40 -13.65 12.83
N GLY A 686 -13.16 -13.11 11.88
CA GLY A 686 -12.91 -13.26 10.44
C GLY A 686 -12.60 -11.95 9.68
N ALA A 687 -12.61 -10.81 10.35
CA ALA A 687 -12.24 -9.52 9.76
C ALA A 687 -10.76 -9.22 10.05
N ASP A 688 -10.05 -8.63 9.09
CA ASP A 688 -8.70 -8.06 9.24
C ASP A 688 -8.71 -6.83 10.18
N TYR A 689 -9.21 -6.98 11.40
CA TYR A 689 -9.14 -5.97 12.44
C TYR A 689 -7.83 -6.15 13.22
N PRO A 690 -6.96 -5.12 13.32
CA PRO A 690 -5.86 -5.14 14.27
C PRO A 690 -6.47 -4.91 15.66
N LEU A 691 -6.98 -5.97 16.29
CA LEU A 691 -7.30 -5.94 17.72
C LEU A 691 -5.98 -5.91 18.49
N ALA A 692 -5.47 -4.71 18.77
CA ALA A 692 -4.51 -4.49 19.84
C ALA A 692 -5.26 -4.65 21.18
N GLY A 693 -5.43 -5.90 21.63
CA GLY A 693 -6.16 -6.29 22.84
C GLY A 693 -6.28 -7.81 22.99
N PRO A 694 -6.57 -8.36 24.19
CA PRO A 694 -6.19 -9.72 24.58
C PRO A 694 -6.92 -10.82 23.81
N ARG A 695 -6.28 -12.00 23.74
CA ARG A 695 -6.80 -13.23 23.12
C ARG A 695 -8.17 -13.61 23.71
N TYR A 696 -9.24 -13.45 22.95
CA TYR A 696 -10.54 -14.05 23.26
C TYR A 696 -10.58 -15.48 22.71
N ALA A 697 -10.92 -16.44 23.59
CA ALA A 697 -11.32 -17.79 23.20
C ALA A 697 -12.81 -17.92 23.54
N ASP A 698 -13.67 -17.63 22.57
CA ASP A 698 -15.11 -17.80 22.73
C ASP A 698 -15.54 -19.19 22.23
N HIS A 699 -16.55 -19.74 22.89
CA HIS A 699 -17.05 -21.09 22.66
C HIS A 699 -18.45 -21.00 22.07
N ALA A 700 -18.71 -21.75 21.00
CA ALA A 700 -20.05 -21.88 20.45
C ALA A 700 -20.51 -23.34 20.51
N PHE A 701 -21.74 -23.56 20.97
CA PHE A 701 -22.37 -24.87 21.00
C PHE A 701 -23.28 -25.04 19.79
N ILE A 702 -23.04 -26.07 18.99
CA ILE A 702 -23.90 -26.43 17.86
C ILE A 702 -24.16 -27.93 17.91
N HIS A 703 -25.40 -28.33 18.20
CA HIS A 703 -25.89 -29.73 18.15
C HIS A 703 -24.95 -30.78 18.79
N GLY A 704 -24.57 -30.59 20.06
CA GLY A 704 -23.72 -31.55 20.79
C GLY A 704 -22.22 -31.44 20.51
N ARG A 705 -21.78 -30.40 19.78
CA ARG A 705 -20.37 -30.12 19.50
C ARG A 705 -19.95 -28.78 20.07
N ILE A 706 -18.75 -28.75 20.65
CA ILE A 706 -18.07 -27.50 21.05
C ILE A 706 -17.19 -27.04 19.89
N LEU A 707 -17.39 -25.79 19.50
CA LEU A 707 -16.55 -25.10 18.54
C LEU A 707 -15.66 -24.12 19.29
N ARG A 708 -14.34 -24.34 19.24
CA ARG A 708 -13.35 -23.36 19.69
C ARG A 708 -12.82 -22.60 18.48
N VAL A 709 -12.99 -21.28 18.49
CA VAL A 709 -12.28 -20.37 17.59
C VAL A 709 -10.98 -19.96 18.30
N SER A 710 -9.83 -20.33 17.74
CA SER A 710 -8.51 -19.91 18.24
C SER A 710 -7.88 -18.92 17.28
N MET A 711 -7.57 -17.73 17.79
CA MET A 711 -6.87 -16.66 17.06
C MET A 711 -5.39 -16.65 17.45
N ARG A 712 -4.47 -16.86 16.51
CA ARG A 712 -3.02 -16.76 16.73
C ARG A 712 -2.35 -15.98 15.59
N GLY A 713 -2.17 -14.67 15.78
CA GLY A 713 -1.73 -13.76 14.71
C GLY A 713 -2.74 -13.75 13.56
N ASP A 714 -2.26 -13.69 12.31
CA ASP A 714 -3.10 -13.71 11.09
C ASP A 714 -3.70 -15.09 10.75
N ARG A 715 -3.63 -16.06 11.68
CA ARG A 715 -4.14 -17.42 11.49
C ARG A 715 -5.30 -17.69 12.43
N HIS A 716 -6.47 -17.88 11.83
CA HIS A 716 -7.67 -18.39 12.50
C HIS A 716 -7.71 -19.91 12.36
N SER A 717 -7.80 -20.63 13.47
CA SER A 717 -7.99 -22.08 13.48
C SER A 717 -9.22 -22.43 14.30
N MET A 718 -10.03 -23.35 13.79
CA MET A 718 -11.26 -23.78 14.42
C MET A 718 -11.19 -25.28 14.67
N LYS A 719 -11.32 -25.69 15.94
CA LYS A 719 -11.34 -27.10 16.35
C LYS A 719 -12.75 -27.49 16.79
N VAL A 720 -13.25 -28.61 16.28
CA VAL A 720 -14.57 -29.19 16.59
C VAL A 720 -14.38 -30.33 17.57
N ILE A 721 -15.07 -30.30 18.70
CA ILE A 721 -14.98 -31.35 19.74
C ILE A 721 -16.36 -31.97 19.93
N THR A 722 -16.43 -33.30 19.88
CA THR A 722 -17.66 -34.05 20.19
C THR A 722 -17.65 -34.36 21.68
N LEU A 723 -18.74 -34.04 22.39
CA LEU A 723 -18.86 -34.31 23.82
C LEU A 723 -19.32 -35.77 24.06
N PRO A 724 -18.90 -36.40 25.18
CA PRO A 724 -19.52 -37.62 25.67
C PRO A 724 -21.00 -37.42 25.95
N ASP A 725 -21.82 -38.44 25.68
CA ASP A 725 -23.30 -38.37 25.78
C ASP A 725 -23.80 -38.12 27.21
N ASP A 726 -22.97 -38.38 28.23
CA ASP A 726 -23.27 -38.19 29.65
C ASP A 726 -22.83 -36.83 30.22
N LEU A 727 -22.18 -35.97 29.41
CA LEU A 727 -21.66 -34.68 29.87
C LEU A 727 -22.72 -33.57 29.73
N ASN A 728 -23.22 -33.06 30.87
CA ASN A 728 -24.17 -31.93 30.84
C ASN A 728 -23.44 -30.61 30.52
N ALA A 729 -23.52 -30.21 29.25
CA ALA A 729 -22.85 -29.02 28.72
C ALA A 729 -23.23 -27.70 29.44
N LYS A 730 -24.39 -27.62 30.10
CA LYS A 730 -24.82 -26.39 30.81
C LYS A 730 -24.13 -26.19 32.16
N GLU A 731 -23.68 -27.26 32.80
CA GLU A 731 -23.06 -27.20 34.14
C GLU A 731 -21.56 -27.54 34.12
N THR A 732 -20.98 -27.69 32.94
CA THR A 732 -19.59 -28.06 32.76
C THR A 732 -18.73 -26.86 32.38
N SER A 733 -17.66 -26.62 33.14
CA SER A 733 -16.65 -25.61 32.82
C SER A 733 -15.42 -26.26 32.18
N PHE A 734 -14.95 -25.73 31.06
CA PHE A 734 -13.85 -26.33 30.28
C PHE A 734 -12.57 -25.50 30.46
N HIS A 735 -11.47 -26.18 30.78
CA HIS A 735 -10.16 -25.57 31.02
C HIS A 735 -9.13 -26.25 30.14
N TRP A 736 -8.35 -25.46 29.40
CA TRP A 736 -7.32 -25.99 28.50
C TRP A 736 -5.98 -26.09 29.23
N VAL A 737 -5.37 -27.28 29.21
CA VAL A 737 -4.09 -27.56 29.89
C VAL A 737 -2.92 -27.64 28.89
N HIS A 738 -3.19 -28.09 27.66
CA HIS A 738 -2.24 -28.14 26.53
C HIS A 738 -2.99 -28.02 25.20
N ASP A 739 -2.31 -27.77 24.08
CA ASP A 739 -2.91 -27.65 22.73
C ASP A 739 -3.79 -28.84 22.28
N ASP A 740 -3.69 -29.97 23.00
CA ASP A 740 -4.41 -31.22 22.71
C ASP A 740 -5.14 -31.84 23.93
N VAL A 741 -5.15 -31.17 25.09
CA VAL A 741 -5.77 -31.69 26.32
C VAL A 741 -6.70 -30.66 26.93
N ILE A 742 -7.97 -31.03 27.04
CA ILE A 742 -9.02 -30.26 27.69
C ILE A 742 -9.41 -30.95 28.97
N VAL A 743 -9.61 -30.18 30.02
CA VAL A 743 -10.14 -30.64 31.29
C VAL A 743 -11.54 -30.04 31.44
N ALA A 744 -12.55 -30.89 31.37
CA ALA A 744 -13.93 -30.50 31.63
C ALA A 744 -14.25 -30.75 33.11
N PHE A 745 -14.57 -29.70 33.84
CA PHE A 745 -15.01 -29.77 35.23
C PHE A 745 -16.53 -29.63 35.27
N ASP A 746 -17.20 -30.75 35.50
CA ASP A 746 -18.65 -30.79 35.69
C ASP A 746 -18.96 -30.32 37.12
N ARG A 747 -19.51 -29.11 37.22
CA ARG A 747 -19.81 -28.48 38.52
C ARG A 747 -20.93 -29.18 39.26
N SER A 748 -21.79 -29.92 38.55
CA SER A 748 -22.91 -30.64 39.15
C SER A 748 -22.45 -31.80 40.02
N CYS A 749 -21.32 -32.42 39.66
CA CYS A 749 -20.82 -33.63 40.32
C CYS A 749 -19.36 -33.54 40.79
N GLY A 750 -18.69 -32.40 40.57
CA GLY A 750 -17.29 -32.18 40.93
C GLY A 750 -16.30 -33.05 40.16
N LYS A 751 -16.73 -33.74 39.10
CA LYS A 751 -15.87 -34.62 38.31
C LYS A 751 -15.08 -33.84 37.28
N VAL A 752 -13.84 -34.28 37.12
CA VAL A 752 -12.87 -33.75 36.15
C VAL A 752 -12.71 -34.76 35.04
N TYR A 753 -13.15 -34.42 33.82
CA TYR A 753 -13.02 -35.25 32.63
C TYR A 753 -11.86 -34.75 31.77
N PRO A 754 -10.80 -35.55 31.58
CA PRO A 754 -9.82 -35.26 30.54
C PRO A 754 -10.45 -35.61 29.18
N LEU A 755 -10.73 -34.59 28.38
CA LEU A 755 -11.19 -34.72 27.01
C LEU A 755 -9.98 -34.59 26.08
N ALA A 756 -9.55 -35.72 25.51
CA ALA A 756 -8.52 -35.76 24.49
C ALA A 756 -9.14 -35.46 23.11
N LEU A 757 -8.44 -34.68 22.29
CA LEU A 757 -8.83 -34.39 20.91
C LEU A 757 -8.53 -35.61 20.01
N SER A 758 -9.39 -36.64 20.09
CA SER A 758 -9.45 -37.90 19.32
C SER A 758 -8.16 -38.67 18.98
N THR A 759 -8.12 -39.90 19.50
CA THR A 759 -7.55 -41.16 18.96
C THR A 759 -6.06 -41.28 18.62
N SER A 760 -5.20 -41.44 19.64
CA SER A 760 -4.14 -42.47 19.66
C SER A 760 -3.51 -42.57 21.07
N SER A 761 -3.37 -43.80 21.59
CA SER A 761 -2.46 -44.32 22.65
C SER A 761 -2.12 -43.56 23.95
N ASP A 762 -2.41 -42.28 24.12
CA ASP A 762 -1.80 -41.46 25.18
C ASP A 762 -2.70 -41.17 26.39
N ALA A 763 -3.96 -41.63 26.39
CA ALA A 763 -4.86 -41.51 27.54
C ALA A 763 -4.36 -42.29 28.79
N ALA A 764 -3.61 -43.39 28.59
CA ALA A 764 -2.99 -44.15 29.67
C ALA A 764 -1.75 -43.43 30.24
N LYS A 765 -0.96 -42.76 29.40
CA LYS A 765 0.25 -42.02 29.81
C LYS A 765 -0.06 -40.76 30.63
N VAL A 766 -1.14 -40.05 30.30
CA VAL A 766 -1.53 -38.84 31.05
C VAL A 766 -1.96 -39.17 32.48
N ARG A 767 -2.65 -40.30 32.71
CA ARG A 767 -2.97 -40.77 34.08
C ARG A 767 -1.74 -41.21 34.88
N GLU A 768 -0.71 -41.68 34.20
CA GLU A 768 0.54 -42.14 34.82
C GLU A 768 1.49 -40.97 35.15
N THR A 769 1.36 -39.84 34.45
CA THR A 769 2.28 -38.68 34.53
C THR A 769 2.05 -37.76 35.73
N ILE A 770 0.84 -37.70 36.30
CA ILE A 770 0.47 -36.69 37.33
C ILE A 770 0.37 -37.30 38.73
N ARG A 771 1.12 -38.36 39.08
CA ARG A 771 1.02 -39.03 40.40
C ARG A 771 1.23 -38.03 41.54
N CYS A 772 0.13 -37.51 42.08
CA CYS A 772 0.11 -36.50 43.13
C CYS A 772 0.27 -37.19 44.50
N PRO A 773 1.32 -36.88 45.28
CA PRO A 773 1.46 -37.38 46.64
C PRO A 773 0.23 -37.06 47.51
N SER A 774 -0.20 -38.01 48.35
CA SER A 774 -1.36 -37.88 49.25
C SER A 774 -1.21 -36.78 50.32
N GLU A 775 -0.04 -36.17 50.41
CA GLU A 775 0.33 -35.15 51.39
C GLU A 775 0.01 -33.72 50.90
N ILE A 776 -0.26 -33.57 49.59
CA ILE A 776 -0.63 -32.29 48.98
C ILE A 776 -2.13 -32.09 49.14
N VAL A 777 -2.48 -31.14 50.00
CA VAL A 777 -3.88 -30.81 50.31
C VAL A 777 -4.36 -29.54 49.63
N LYS A 778 -3.44 -28.74 49.06
CA LYS A 778 -3.76 -27.46 48.43
C LYS A 778 -2.87 -27.20 47.22
N ILE A 779 -3.51 -26.85 46.10
CA ILE A 779 -2.86 -26.46 44.85
C ILE A 779 -3.31 -25.03 44.53
N GLU A 780 -2.36 -24.11 44.43
CA GLU A 780 -2.61 -22.70 44.10
C GLU A 780 -1.87 -22.31 42.82
N ALA A 781 -2.55 -21.59 41.93
CA ALA A 781 -1.96 -20.99 40.74
C ALA A 781 -1.71 -19.50 41.03
N GLU A 782 -0.45 -19.11 41.24
CA GLU A 782 -0.15 -17.82 41.87
C GLU A 782 0.32 -16.69 40.93
N ALA A 783 0.59 -16.94 39.64
CA ALA A 783 0.90 -15.83 38.72
C ALA A 783 0.69 -16.15 37.23
N CYS A 784 0.18 -15.15 36.50
CA CYS A 784 0.24 -15.03 35.05
C CYS A 784 0.88 -13.66 34.74
N TYR A 785 2.02 -13.64 34.05
CA TYR A 785 2.69 -12.38 33.67
C TYR A 785 2.40 -12.05 32.19
N ASP A 786 2.11 -10.77 31.91
CA ASP A 786 2.05 -10.24 30.54
C ASP A 786 3.41 -9.59 30.19
N SER A 787 4.29 -10.37 29.55
CA SER A 787 5.47 -9.83 28.86
C SER A 787 5.18 -9.72 27.37
N PRO A 788 5.28 -8.52 26.76
CA PRO A 788 5.12 -8.36 25.31
C PRO A 788 6.13 -9.17 24.48
N GLN A 789 7.27 -9.58 25.07
CA GLN A 789 8.36 -10.23 24.35
C GLN A 789 8.20 -11.74 24.15
N PHE A 790 7.40 -12.44 24.96
CA PHE A 790 7.39 -13.92 24.96
C PHE A 790 6.11 -14.58 24.45
N GLY A 791 5.03 -13.81 24.25
CA GLY A 791 3.81 -14.29 23.56
C GLY A 791 3.08 -15.49 24.20
N VAL A 792 3.48 -16.00 25.37
CA VAL A 792 2.79 -17.07 26.13
C VAL A 792 2.94 -16.78 27.63
N ARG A 793 1.89 -17.03 28.41
CA ARG A 793 1.90 -16.88 29.87
C ARG A 793 2.46 -18.16 30.52
N PRO A 794 3.56 -18.10 31.30
CA PRO A 794 3.96 -19.26 32.10
C PRO A 794 2.95 -19.45 33.23
N LEU A 795 2.45 -20.68 33.38
CA LEU A 795 1.64 -21.07 34.54
C LEU A 795 2.58 -21.66 35.59
N ILE A 796 2.58 -21.06 36.79
CA ILE A 796 3.27 -21.58 37.96
C ILE A 796 2.22 -22.24 38.86
N VAL A 797 2.31 -23.56 39.00
CA VAL A 797 1.46 -24.32 39.91
C VAL A 797 2.27 -24.67 41.15
N VAL A 798 1.77 -24.25 42.30
CA VAL A 798 2.44 -24.47 43.59
C VAL A 798 1.67 -25.53 44.39
N GLY A 799 2.36 -26.59 44.78
CA GLY A 799 1.85 -27.60 45.70
C GLY A 799 2.32 -27.32 47.13
N ARG A 800 1.38 -27.26 48.08
CA ARG A 800 1.67 -27.08 49.51
C ARG A 800 1.20 -28.28 50.34
N ASP A 801 1.96 -28.55 51.40
CA ASP A 801 1.59 -29.57 52.40
C ASP A 801 0.58 -29.03 53.44
N LYS A 802 0.28 -29.83 54.46
CA LYS A 802 -0.63 -29.47 55.56
C LYS A 802 -0.11 -28.36 56.49
N GLY A 803 1.19 -28.05 56.45
CA GLY A 803 1.83 -26.99 57.22
C GLY A 803 2.05 -25.70 56.44
N ASP A 804 1.43 -25.59 55.24
CA ASP A 804 1.59 -24.49 54.29
C ASP A 804 3.03 -24.31 53.75
N ARG A 805 3.88 -25.34 53.91
CA ARG A 805 5.23 -25.35 53.34
C ARG A 805 5.16 -25.61 51.84
N LEU A 806 5.97 -24.85 51.10
CA LEU A 806 6.15 -24.99 49.66
C LEU A 806 6.87 -26.31 49.37
N MET A 807 6.18 -27.26 48.73
CA MET A 807 6.77 -28.58 48.44
C MET A 807 7.35 -28.66 47.02
N PHE A 808 6.70 -28.02 46.04
CA PHE A 808 7.23 -27.88 44.67
C PHE A 808 6.52 -26.76 43.90
N ALA A 809 7.14 -26.31 42.81
CA ALA A 809 6.56 -25.41 41.81
C ALA A 809 6.74 -26.00 40.41
N VAL A 810 5.65 -26.21 39.67
CA VAL A 810 5.70 -26.64 38.26
C VAL A 810 5.57 -25.40 37.38
N VAL A 811 6.55 -25.20 36.50
CA VAL A 811 6.51 -24.18 35.45
C VAL A 811 6.28 -24.89 34.13
N ALA A 812 5.16 -24.61 33.45
CA ALA A 812 4.90 -25.18 32.12
C ALA A 812 5.97 -24.70 31.12
N PRO A 813 6.47 -25.58 30.21
CA PRO A 813 7.72 -25.33 29.52
C PRO A 813 7.58 -24.20 28.48
N VAL A 814 8.48 -23.23 28.57
CA VAL A 814 8.96 -22.48 27.41
C VAL A 814 10.24 -23.19 26.98
N GLY A 815 10.33 -23.65 25.74
CA GLY A 815 11.61 -24.09 25.17
C GLY A 815 12.54 -22.88 25.07
N CYS A 816 13.32 -22.63 26.11
CA CYS A 816 14.19 -21.46 26.23
C CYS A 816 15.49 -21.88 26.92
N GLU A 817 16.61 -21.80 26.20
CA GLU A 817 17.96 -21.99 26.76
C GLU A 817 18.48 -20.74 27.50
N ARG A 818 17.63 -19.72 27.71
CA ARG A 818 17.97 -18.46 28.40
C ARG A 818 17.21 -18.32 29.72
N ALA A 819 17.82 -17.61 30.67
CA ALA A 819 17.23 -17.31 31.98
C ALA A 819 15.85 -16.65 31.84
N VAL A 820 14.86 -17.19 32.54
CA VAL A 820 13.48 -16.68 32.54
C VAL A 820 13.38 -15.60 33.61
N PRO A 821 12.91 -14.38 33.27
CA PRO A 821 12.79 -13.34 34.27
C PRO A 821 11.65 -13.63 35.25
N LEU A 822 11.90 -13.42 36.55
CA LEU A 822 10.91 -13.64 37.62
C LEU A 822 10.16 -12.33 37.95
N PRO A 823 8.88 -12.41 38.35
CA PRO A 823 8.15 -11.22 38.77
C PRO A 823 8.82 -10.57 40.01
N PRO A 824 8.94 -9.23 40.04
CA PRO A 824 9.58 -8.51 41.16
C PRO A 824 9.04 -8.88 42.55
N SER A 825 7.75 -9.21 42.66
CA SER A 825 7.13 -9.63 43.93
C SER A 825 7.66 -10.97 44.45
N ALA A 826 7.95 -11.94 43.57
CA ALA A 826 8.53 -13.23 43.95
C ALA A 826 9.99 -13.07 44.39
N VAL A 827 10.75 -12.25 43.66
CA VAL A 827 12.14 -11.89 44.00
C VAL A 827 12.20 -11.18 45.34
N LEU A 828 11.33 -10.18 45.58
CA LEU A 828 11.28 -9.43 46.83
C LEU A 828 10.81 -10.28 48.03
N ARG A 829 9.93 -11.27 47.82
CA ARG A 829 9.49 -12.21 48.86
C ARG A 829 10.61 -13.17 49.26
N ALA A 830 11.33 -13.73 48.28
CA ALA A 830 12.48 -14.61 48.53
C ALA A 830 13.61 -13.90 49.29
N LEU A 831 13.87 -12.62 48.99
CA LEU A 831 14.84 -11.80 49.71
C LEU A 831 14.44 -11.51 51.16
N ARG A 832 13.13 -11.40 51.46
CA ARG A 832 12.62 -11.22 52.83
C ARG A 832 12.71 -12.49 53.68
N GLU A 833 12.58 -13.66 53.07
CA GLU A 833 12.58 -14.94 53.77
C GLU A 833 13.99 -15.45 54.12
N LYS A 834 15.05 -14.85 53.56
CA LYS A 834 16.47 -15.19 53.86
C LYS A 834 17.32 -13.93 54.16
N PRO A 835 17.14 -13.28 55.33
CA PRO A 835 17.93 -12.10 55.70
C PRO A 835 19.42 -12.45 55.82
N GLY A 836 20.27 -11.79 55.02
CA GLY A 836 21.73 -11.95 55.02
C GLY A 836 22.39 -12.39 53.69
N ALA A 837 21.59 -12.75 52.67
CA ALA A 837 22.13 -13.04 51.33
C ALA A 837 22.39 -11.72 50.57
N LEU A 838 23.66 -11.45 50.18
CA LEU A 838 24.02 -10.29 49.35
C LEU A 838 23.26 -10.31 48.01
N PRO A 839 22.78 -9.15 47.51
CA PRO A 839 22.03 -9.09 46.26
C PRO A 839 22.99 -9.33 45.09
N GLY A 840 22.85 -10.48 44.44
CA GLY A 840 23.61 -10.79 43.24
C GLY A 840 23.00 -11.95 42.48
N VAL A 841 22.87 -13.12 43.10
CA VAL A 841 22.43 -14.33 42.42
C VAL A 841 21.89 -15.34 43.45
N PHE A 842 20.74 -15.98 43.20
CA PHE A 842 20.27 -17.13 43.99
C PHE A 842 19.81 -18.30 43.12
N GLU A 843 19.93 -19.53 43.65
CA GLU A 843 19.57 -20.77 42.95
C GLU A 843 18.17 -21.26 43.35
N ILE A 844 17.37 -21.68 42.36
CA ILE A 844 16.04 -22.26 42.55
C ILE A 844 16.01 -23.67 41.96
N GLY A 845 15.59 -24.67 42.73
CA GLY A 845 15.38 -26.04 42.24
C GLY A 845 14.10 -26.19 41.41
N TYR A 846 14.15 -26.90 40.28
CA TYR A 846 12.99 -27.25 39.45
C TYR A 846 13.09 -28.66 38.84
N THR A 847 11.97 -29.18 38.32
CA THR A 847 11.87 -30.48 37.62
C THR A 847 11.22 -30.34 36.24
N LEU A 848 11.56 -31.22 35.31
CA LEU A 848 10.90 -31.34 33.99
C LEU A 848 10.02 -32.60 33.92
N PRO A 849 9.06 -32.67 32.98
CA PRO A 849 8.31 -33.90 32.74
C PRO A 849 9.24 -35.08 32.42
N GLY A 850 9.23 -36.10 33.29
CA GLY A 850 10.08 -37.31 33.19
C GLY A 850 11.19 -37.40 34.24
N ASP A 851 11.47 -36.35 35.01
CA ASP A 851 12.45 -36.40 36.11
C ASP A 851 11.86 -37.17 37.33
N SER A 852 12.63 -38.07 37.95
CA SER A 852 12.23 -38.79 39.18
C SER A 852 12.58 -37.98 40.43
N VAL A 853 11.60 -37.72 41.30
CA VAL A 853 11.76 -36.86 42.50
C VAL A 853 12.49 -37.56 43.67
N GLU A 854 12.79 -38.86 43.58
CA GLU A 854 13.35 -39.65 44.71
C GLU A 854 14.88 -39.60 44.87
N SER A 855 15.58 -38.63 44.29
CA SER A 855 16.99 -38.38 44.63
C SER A 855 17.32 -36.90 44.42
N ASP A 856 18.33 -36.38 45.12
CA ASP A 856 18.78 -34.97 45.20
C ASP A 856 19.13 -34.26 43.86
N ALA A 857 18.54 -34.65 42.74
CA ALA A 857 18.73 -34.12 41.40
C ALA A 857 17.64 -33.10 41.02
N LEU A 858 17.37 -32.12 41.90
CA LEU A 858 16.68 -30.91 41.47
C LEU A 858 17.61 -30.13 40.54
N ARG A 859 17.15 -29.77 39.34
CA ARG A 859 17.91 -28.88 38.47
C ARG A 859 17.90 -27.49 39.10
N THR A 860 19.05 -26.83 39.21
CA THR A 860 19.12 -25.46 39.74
C THR A 860 19.07 -24.43 38.61
N LEU A 861 18.24 -23.41 38.79
CA LEU A 861 18.19 -22.21 37.96
C LEU A 861 18.80 -21.05 38.75
N THR A 862 19.86 -20.48 38.21
CA THR A 862 20.57 -19.32 38.76
C THR A 862 19.86 -18.03 38.33
N VAL A 863 19.35 -17.25 39.28
CA VAL A 863 18.58 -16.02 39.01
C VAL A 863 19.34 -14.80 39.51
N ASP A 864 19.67 -13.89 38.59
CA ASP A 864 20.20 -12.56 38.93
C ASP A 864 19.04 -11.62 39.32
N ALA A 865 19.01 -11.24 40.59
CA ALA A 865 17.94 -10.43 41.15
C ALA A 865 17.98 -8.98 40.65
N LEU A 866 19.17 -8.45 40.33
CA LEU A 866 19.37 -7.07 39.91
C LEU A 866 19.01 -6.88 38.44
N GLU A 867 19.30 -7.87 37.60
CA GLU A 867 18.92 -7.84 36.19
C GLU A 867 17.38 -7.93 36.02
N ASN A 868 16.71 -8.68 36.89
CA ASN A 868 15.25 -8.86 36.90
C ASN A 868 14.44 -7.62 37.34
N LEU A 869 15.04 -6.69 38.09
CA LEU A 869 14.36 -5.50 38.61
C LEU A 869 14.39 -4.30 37.65
N ARG A 870 14.96 -4.43 36.44
CA ARG A 870 15.16 -3.34 35.47
C ARG A 870 13.91 -2.86 34.71
N LEU A 871 12.70 -3.04 35.24
CA LEU A 871 11.48 -2.58 34.56
C LEU A 871 10.59 -1.74 35.48
N ASP A 872 10.39 -0.49 35.05
CA ASP A 872 9.50 0.55 35.58
C ASP A 872 9.89 1.24 36.92
N ALA A 873 9.71 2.56 36.96
CA ALA A 873 10.15 3.44 38.05
C ALA A 873 9.40 3.23 39.39
N PRO A 874 8.09 2.90 39.41
CA PRO A 874 7.39 2.44 40.62
C PRO A 874 7.99 1.19 41.28
N ALA A 875 8.28 0.13 40.52
CA ALA A 875 8.83 -1.12 41.07
C ALA A 875 10.23 -0.92 41.67
N MET A 876 11.05 -0.10 41.00
CA MET A 876 12.40 0.28 41.46
C MET A 876 12.35 0.98 42.83
N ARG A 877 11.36 1.85 43.09
CA ARG A 877 11.21 2.56 44.37
C ARG A 877 10.86 1.62 45.53
N SER A 878 10.02 0.61 45.28
CA SER A 878 9.67 -0.39 46.29
C SER A 878 10.85 -1.31 46.60
N ALA A 879 11.61 -1.71 45.58
CA ALA A 879 12.83 -2.50 45.73
C ALA A 879 13.94 -1.75 46.48
N ILE A 880 14.12 -0.45 46.23
CA ILE A 880 15.06 0.40 46.99
C ILE A 880 14.70 0.45 48.47
N GLY A 881 13.40 0.47 48.82
CA GLY A 881 12.96 0.44 50.21
C GLY A 881 13.36 -0.85 50.93
N VAL A 882 13.11 -2.00 50.31
CA VAL A 882 13.46 -3.33 50.86
C VAL A 882 14.97 -3.53 50.91
N LEU A 883 15.71 -3.09 49.90
CA LEU A 883 17.19 -3.15 49.89
C LEU A 883 17.80 -2.25 50.96
N ARG A 884 17.21 -1.08 51.25
CA ARG A 884 17.66 -0.21 52.35
C ARG A 884 17.49 -0.91 53.70
N GLU A 885 16.35 -1.53 53.93
CA GLU A 885 16.04 -2.23 55.18
C GLU A 885 17.00 -3.43 55.38
N ALA A 886 17.26 -4.20 54.32
CA ALA A 886 18.20 -5.33 54.34
C ALA A 886 19.68 -4.94 54.44
N LEU A 887 20.08 -3.74 53.98
CA LEU A 887 21.44 -3.21 54.14
C LEU A 887 21.67 -2.52 55.50
N THR A 888 20.59 -2.16 56.20
CA THR A 888 20.65 -1.52 57.53
C THR A 888 20.61 -2.55 58.65
N THR A 889 20.11 -3.76 58.37
CA THR A 889 20.12 -4.93 59.26
C THR A 889 21.39 -5.74 59.03
#